data_AF-A0A061BHC1-F1
#
_entry.id   AF-A0A061BHC1-F1
#
_cell.length_a   1.000
_cell.length_b   1.000
_cell.length_c   1.000
_cell.angle_alpha   90.00
_cell.angle_beta   90.00
_cell.angle_gamma   90.00
#
_symmetry.space_group_name_H-M   'P 1'
#
loop_
_entity.id
_entity.type
_entity.pdbx_description
1 polymer ?
#
loop_
_entity_poly.entity_id
_entity_poly.type
_entity_poly.pdbx_seq_one_letter_code
_entity_poly.pdbx_strand_id
1 'polypeptide(L)'
;MSNANSAIDDYLVASFPLPTTASSSQPLHPAALDVTAVQYTKHPRQDSRLAVATPGVGVSVYDLADQTPLSSITVGPSFAPTTAAIARSTPSTSSQSIRVKSARRTWVGIETPEGKGEIWCWHEEERKEGSTEGDAGKAVWPISEALAALSAPRTLTSHIVFLSASGALALAPADDLTSLASLPAPSSPTPLTRQTLRLIPVSPTSAPDFLPPALVASLPAGTKSHLALIVRARASAAEKSPSSSLVEIGKKKFKKTPRPSSSAVIDAADATSTAPVSEVSEVEIVLIDAQVSVPDEFEPRLGLVSLGKVEVKGRQVVVSDDGFVTALSSDGVLSSFRLSIPPSFVIDTYSSLFFPPEPPSFPTPTLSPIKSLTLSSSALIPSRASLLALHASFIALAAPRPSSSDSSAPIVSITFWDARFGSVIATTDLSVPSAVSTSLSSLSVSLSLPNKHTAIVTLSPSSSSASGSGSRTALFALPLTPLPAQSVLAAVVGKHSLTSRFLASPPSSESVLARAERAEPMRSLAKTGEKKLVLVEAGRKAREAVLERLERVLAPVKEQASAVEQEKAVREAEEVWERWLEDEKDRLWEYNKDKVRVAMEKEKERRVKAIVEGEQGDEEVTRYKKAKKRIERALVDAGAAVRPGAGAEAEGKKSWKDVTAARIKGVNDRYRYMYHRERNKMEEEMGKTVKEFDWDEAVNKVERYEPSLPSSFITALLRLSFPVPLDAPSTDLVIATGAPAATAKAWRHPTKIVGYLLKRELVGENQIEGGVTRFLARAGDWPNILIALETIPDIPESTTVSLLVTVVRNAQASSADSMDVEDASSTLPAPVPSLATFLRSFLKSPYTPSVLRSALQKQLSAVEAVPILEQCDKWLAVWLKSAQAADEDEETLKKRKGKGSKAVQVDLFKLIVPGEEEQLPSLEEIVPFVQAILDAHFVTLLLQRQAHRLLRRLAQHISLHTALVNDLSSLLGALSIYSRKKDDQRRAALEEASAAAAEKRKDGVRKFGETMERRIKAQEKHAEVGAYAVEEFFL
;
A
#
# COMPACT_ATOMS: atom_id res chain seq x y z
N MET A 1 -4.85 -11.49 6.68
CA MET A 1 -5.77 -12.19 7.60
C MET A 1 -7.03 -12.53 6.82
N SER A 2 -7.14 -13.76 6.34
CA SER A 2 -8.38 -14.25 5.75
C SER A 2 -9.19 -14.89 6.88
N ASN A 3 -10.40 -14.40 7.16
CA ASN A 3 -11.38 -15.07 8.04
C ASN A 3 -11.94 -16.36 7.38
N ALA A 4 -11.14 -17.03 6.55
CA ALA A 4 -11.59 -17.99 5.54
C ALA A 4 -12.00 -19.37 6.08
N ASN A 5 -11.96 -19.61 7.40
CA ASN A 5 -12.21 -20.93 7.96
C ASN A 5 -13.36 -21.01 8.99
N SER A 6 -14.09 -19.92 9.27
CA SER A 6 -15.38 -20.06 9.98
C SER A 6 -16.42 -20.59 8.99
N ALA A 7 -17.17 -21.62 9.36
CA ALA A 7 -18.20 -22.18 8.49
C ALA A 7 -19.24 -21.09 8.19
N ILE A 8 -19.68 -21.00 6.94
CA ILE A 8 -20.64 -19.97 6.48
C ILE A 8 -21.96 -20.04 7.28
N ASP A 9 -22.30 -21.23 7.78
CA ASP A 9 -23.48 -21.47 8.63
C ASP A 9 -23.44 -20.67 9.94
N ASP A 10 -22.24 -20.30 10.43
CA ASP A 10 -22.08 -19.50 11.65
C ASP A 10 -22.61 -18.06 11.50
N TYR A 11 -22.91 -17.60 10.28
CA TYR A 11 -23.39 -16.23 10.01
C TYR A 11 -24.88 -16.16 9.69
N LEU A 12 -25.57 -17.28 9.50
CA LEU A 12 -27.00 -17.29 9.16
C LEU A 12 -27.85 -16.95 10.39
N VAL A 13 -28.45 -15.76 10.41
CA VAL A 13 -29.31 -15.32 11.52
C VAL A 13 -30.68 -15.96 11.44
N ALA A 14 -31.32 -15.89 10.27
CA ALA A 14 -32.68 -16.36 10.08
C ALA A 14 -32.98 -16.66 8.61
N SER A 15 -33.95 -17.55 8.38
CA SER A 15 -34.51 -17.80 7.05
C SER A 15 -36.04 -17.89 7.08
N PHE A 16 -36.69 -17.04 6.30
CA PHE A 16 -38.14 -16.91 6.30
C PHE A 16 -38.74 -17.38 4.97
N PRO A 17 -39.86 -18.12 4.98
CA PRO A 17 -40.61 -18.38 3.76
C PRO A 17 -41.24 -17.09 3.24
N LEU A 18 -41.19 -16.85 1.93
CA LEU A 18 -42.00 -15.79 1.32
C LEU A 18 -43.43 -16.30 1.11
N PRO A 19 -44.45 -15.45 1.37
CA PRO A 19 -45.83 -15.82 1.07
C PRO A 19 -46.00 -16.05 -0.43
N THR A 20 -46.62 -17.17 -0.81
CA THR A 20 -47.03 -17.42 -2.19
C THR A 20 -48.20 -16.48 -2.53
N THR A 21 -47.91 -15.36 -3.19
CA THR A 21 -48.95 -14.40 -3.60
C THR A 21 -49.89 -15.06 -4.61
N ALA A 22 -51.15 -15.23 -4.23
CA ALA A 22 -52.19 -15.77 -5.11
C ALA A 22 -52.60 -14.71 -6.15
N SER A 23 -52.12 -14.87 -7.39
CA SER A 23 -52.69 -14.37 -8.66
C SER A 23 -53.10 -12.89 -8.84
N SER A 24 -52.90 -11.97 -7.90
CA SER A 24 -53.24 -10.56 -8.13
C SER A 24 -52.19 -9.89 -9.02
N SER A 25 -52.62 -9.40 -10.18
CA SER A 25 -51.82 -8.81 -11.26
C SER A 25 -51.17 -7.45 -10.95
N GLN A 26 -51.15 -7.01 -9.69
CA GLN A 26 -50.45 -5.79 -9.32
C GLN A 26 -48.95 -6.07 -9.17
N PRO A 27 -48.08 -5.34 -9.90
CA PRO A 27 -46.65 -5.43 -9.68
C PRO A 27 -46.36 -4.86 -8.30
N LEU A 28 -46.32 -5.73 -7.29
CA LEU A 28 -45.70 -5.41 -6.00
C LEU A 28 -44.29 -4.94 -6.33
N HIS A 29 -44.01 -3.67 -6.06
CA HIS A 29 -42.63 -3.21 -6.00
C HIS A 29 -41.89 -4.18 -5.09
N PRO A 30 -40.77 -4.78 -5.52
CA PRO A 30 -39.94 -5.56 -4.62
C PRO A 30 -39.33 -4.57 -3.64
N ALA A 31 -40.10 -4.17 -2.63
CA ALA A 31 -39.57 -3.58 -1.42
C ALA A 31 -38.61 -4.64 -0.90
N ALA A 32 -37.32 -4.37 -1.07
CA ALA A 32 -36.30 -5.20 -0.47
C ALA A 32 -36.68 -5.35 1.00
N LEU A 33 -36.55 -6.58 1.52
CA LEU A 33 -36.65 -6.84 2.94
C LEU A 33 -35.57 -6.02 3.65
N ASP A 34 -35.91 -4.78 3.97
CA ASP A 34 -35.02 -3.83 4.62
C ASP A 34 -35.03 -4.14 6.11
N VAL A 35 -33.85 -4.36 6.65
CA VAL A 35 -33.61 -4.79 8.03
C VAL A 35 -33.01 -3.62 8.81
N THR A 36 -33.41 -3.44 10.08
CA THR A 36 -32.89 -2.37 10.95
C THR A 36 -32.53 -2.88 12.34
N ALA A 37 -31.65 -2.15 13.02
CA ALA A 37 -31.25 -2.48 14.38
C ALA A 37 -32.31 -2.15 15.41
N VAL A 38 -32.25 -2.86 16.53
CA VAL A 38 -32.85 -2.41 17.79
C VAL A 38 -31.94 -1.35 18.42
N GLN A 39 -32.48 -0.16 18.66
CA GLN A 39 -31.75 0.97 19.23
C GLN A 39 -32.03 1.13 20.72
N TYR A 40 -31.02 0.94 21.57
CA TYR A 40 -31.13 1.12 23.02
C TYR A 40 -30.77 2.53 23.46
N THR A 41 -31.52 3.07 24.42
CA THR A 41 -31.36 4.46 24.90
C THR A 41 -30.20 4.65 25.89
N LYS A 42 -29.72 3.59 26.57
CA LYS A 42 -28.72 3.73 27.66
C LYS A 42 -27.62 2.66 27.77
N HIS A 43 -27.72 1.49 27.12
CA HIS A 43 -26.77 0.39 27.32
C HIS A 43 -26.08 -0.09 26.03
N PRO A 44 -24.74 0.06 25.90
CA PRO A 44 -23.98 -0.39 24.72
C PRO A 44 -23.90 -1.93 24.60
N ARG A 45 -24.14 -2.68 25.70
CA ARG A 45 -24.15 -4.15 25.67
C ARG A 45 -25.32 -4.75 24.90
N GLN A 46 -26.34 -3.96 24.54
CA GLN A 46 -27.52 -4.41 23.80
C GLN A 46 -27.47 -3.99 22.31
N ASP A 47 -26.32 -3.50 21.85
CA ASP A 47 -26.07 -3.08 20.46
C ASP A 47 -26.09 -4.25 19.47
N SER A 48 -26.09 -5.48 19.98
CA SER A 48 -26.16 -6.71 19.19
C SER A 48 -27.58 -7.08 18.75
N ARG A 49 -28.63 -6.31 19.01
CA ARG A 49 -30.01 -6.77 18.68
C ARG A 49 -30.52 -6.25 17.34
N LEU A 50 -31.21 -7.11 16.59
CA LEU A 50 -31.72 -6.87 15.25
C LEU A 50 -33.24 -7.04 15.20
N ALA A 51 -33.98 -6.04 14.70
CA ALA A 51 -35.41 -6.18 14.46
C ALA A 51 -35.66 -6.41 12.98
N VAL A 52 -36.44 -7.43 12.67
CA VAL A 52 -36.74 -7.87 11.31
C VAL A 52 -38.25 -7.86 11.12
N ALA A 53 -38.74 -7.06 10.19
CA ALA A 53 -40.10 -7.19 9.67
C ALA A 53 -40.06 -8.10 8.44
N THR A 54 -40.89 -9.14 8.43
CA THR A 54 -40.99 -10.08 7.32
C THR A 54 -42.42 -10.10 6.79
N PRO A 55 -42.66 -9.78 5.50
CA PRO A 55 -43.98 -9.81 4.89
C PRO A 55 -44.67 -11.16 5.11
N GLY A 56 -45.93 -11.11 5.53
CA GLY A 56 -46.76 -12.29 5.79
C GLY A 56 -46.36 -13.18 6.98
N VAL A 57 -45.26 -12.88 7.68
CA VAL A 57 -44.82 -13.60 8.89
C VAL A 57 -45.03 -12.74 10.14
N GLY A 58 -44.52 -11.50 10.12
CA GLY A 58 -44.61 -10.57 11.24
C GLY A 58 -43.27 -9.93 11.59
N VAL A 59 -43.07 -9.61 12.86
CA VAL A 59 -41.90 -8.89 13.36
C VAL A 59 -41.14 -9.76 14.35
N SER A 60 -39.85 -9.93 14.17
CA SER A 60 -39.01 -10.71 15.10
C SER A 60 -37.78 -9.92 15.51
N VAL A 61 -37.38 -10.04 16.78
CA VAL A 61 -36.16 -9.44 17.31
C VAL A 61 -35.16 -10.55 17.61
N TYR A 62 -33.95 -10.44 17.07
CA TYR A 62 -32.85 -11.39 17.28
C TYR A 62 -31.72 -10.74 18.07
N ASP A 63 -30.98 -11.52 18.84
CA ASP A 63 -29.66 -11.14 19.32
C ASP A 63 -28.60 -11.66 18.35
N LEU A 64 -27.78 -10.77 17.78
CA LEU A 64 -26.73 -11.09 16.81
C LEU A 64 -25.53 -11.78 17.45
N ALA A 65 -25.40 -11.71 18.78
CA ALA A 65 -24.30 -12.36 19.49
C ALA A 65 -24.45 -13.89 19.52
N ASP A 66 -25.68 -14.39 19.71
CA ASP A 66 -26.00 -15.81 19.82
C ASP A 66 -27.03 -16.29 18.76
N GLN A 67 -27.48 -15.38 17.89
CA GLN A 67 -28.50 -15.59 16.86
C GLN A 67 -29.86 -16.04 17.42
N THR A 68 -30.11 -15.82 18.71
CA THR A 68 -31.35 -16.26 19.34
C THR A 68 -32.50 -15.29 19.07
N PRO A 69 -33.72 -15.78 18.78
CA PRO A 69 -34.90 -14.93 18.71
C PRO A 69 -35.31 -14.51 20.13
N LEU A 70 -35.26 -13.21 20.41
CA LEU A 70 -35.69 -12.60 21.67
C LEU A 70 -37.20 -12.32 21.71
N SER A 71 -37.79 -11.97 20.56
CA SER A 71 -39.24 -11.95 20.43
C SER A 71 -39.67 -12.26 19.01
N SER A 72 -40.91 -12.73 18.89
CA SER A 72 -41.58 -12.92 17.62
C SER A 72 -43.04 -12.54 17.77
N ILE A 73 -43.47 -11.57 16.97
CA ILE A 73 -44.83 -11.08 16.88
C ILE A 73 -45.36 -11.55 15.53
N THR A 74 -46.22 -12.57 15.57
CA THR A 74 -46.86 -13.08 14.36
C THR A 74 -47.97 -12.14 13.90
N VAL A 75 -47.96 -11.83 12.60
CA VAL A 75 -48.96 -10.94 11.98
C VAL A 75 -49.64 -11.69 10.84
N GLY A 76 -50.89 -11.32 10.53
CA GLY A 76 -51.62 -11.89 9.40
C GLY A 76 -50.94 -11.68 8.04
N PRO A 77 -51.39 -12.42 7.00
CA PRO A 77 -50.76 -12.44 5.67
C PRO A 77 -50.84 -11.10 4.92
N SER A 78 -51.70 -10.17 5.35
CA SER A 78 -51.80 -8.82 4.80
C SER A 78 -50.68 -7.87 5.25
N PHE A 79 -49.76 -8.34 6.08
CA PHE A 79 -48.62 -7.56 6.55
C PHE A 79 -47.61 -7.32 5.43
N ALA A 80 -47.60 -6.10 4.89
CA ALA A 80 -46.68 -5.64 3.86
C ALA A 80 -45.83 -4.48 4.39
N PRO A 81 -44.73 -4.75 5.10
CA PRO A 81 -43.84 -3.71 5.62
C PRO A 81 -43.19 -2.95 4.45
N THR A 82 -43.25 -1.62 4.48
CA THR A 82 -42.54 -0.74 3.55
C THR A 82 -41.24 -0.19 4.13
N THR A 83 -41.10 -0.24 5.45
CA THR A 83 -39.89 0.18 6.15
C THR A 83 -39.36 -0.95 7.03
N ALA A 84 -38.07 -0.85 7.31
CA ALA A 84 -37.41 -1.75 8.23
C ALA A 84 -37.91 -1.57 9.68
N ALA A 85 -38.03 -2.67 10.44
CA ALA A 85 -38.57 -2.66 11.80
C ALA A 85 -37.63 -2.03 12.81
N ILE A 86 -38.08 -0.97 13.48
CA ILE A 86 -37.24 -0.25 14.43
C ILE A 86 -37.72 -0.52 15.82
N ALA A 87 -36.87 -1.03 16.68
CA ALA A 87 -37.21 -1.22 18.07
C ALA A 87 -36.41 -0.30 18.98
N ARG A 88 -37.03 0.23 20.02
CA ARG A 88 -36.39 1.02 21.07
C ARG A 88 -36.81 0.49 22.43
N SER A 89 -35.82 0.19 23.26
CA SER A 89 -36.08 -0.13 24.67
C SER A 89 -35.83 1.09 25.56
N THR A 90 -36.82 1.34 26.41
CA THR A 90 -36.79 2.37 27.45
C THR A 90 -36.78 1.68 28.82
N PRO A 91 -35.90 2.09 29.75
CA PRO A 91 -35.92 1.52 31.09
C PRO A 91 -37.26 1.84 31.76
N SER A 92 -37.93 0.82 32.27
CA SER A 92 -39.22 1.02 32.96
C SER A 92 -38.93 1.62 34.34
N THR A 93 -39.38 2.86 34.57
CA THR A 93 -39.27 3.52 35.88
C THR A 93 -40.41 3.13 36.82
N SER A 94 -41.50 2.56 36.29
CA SER A 94 -42.75 2.30 37.01
C SER A 94 -42.89 0.87 37.51
N SER A 95 -42.11 -0.08 36.99
CA SER A 95 -42.23 -1.48 37.39
C SER A 95 -41.44 -1.78 38.67
N GLN A 96 -42.14 -2.09 39.76
CA GLN A 96 -41.54 -2.68 40.97
C GLN A 96 -41.18 -4.17 40.77
N SER A 97 -41.46 -4.76 39.60
CA SER A 97 -41.14 -6.15 39.30
C SER A 97 -39.64 -6.32 39.12
N ILE A 98 -39.03 -7.19 39.93
CA ILE A 98 -37.61 -7.59 39.82
C ILE A 98 -37.30 -8.20 38.43
N ARG A 99 -38.32 -8.67 37.70
CA ARG A 99 -38.18 -9.37 36.41
C ARG A 99 -38.21 -8.45 35.18
N VAL A 100 -38.98 -7.35 35.23
CA VAL A 100 -39.16 -6.43 34.09
C VAL A 100 -38.21 -5.24 34.25
N LYS A 101 -37.31 -5.05 33.30
CA LYS A 101 -36.31 -3.97 33.35
C LYS A 101 -36.57 -2.84 32.36
N SER A 102 -37.20 -3.15 31.24
CA SER A 102 -37.45 -2.19 30.17
C SER A 102 -38.78 -2.45 29.48
N ALA A 103 -39.33 -1.42 28.87
CA ALA A 103 -40.42 -1.51 27.89
C ALA A 103 -39.82 -1.29 26.50
N ARG A 104 -40.05 -2.24 25.59
CA ARG A 104 -39.63 -2.15 24.19
C ARG A 104 -40.81 -1.71 23.34
N ARG A 105 -40.56 -0.73 22.48
CA ARG A 105 -41.48 -0.31 21.44
C ARG A 105 -40.89 -0.65 20.09
N THR A 106 -41.67 -1.30 19.24
CA THR A 106 -41.22 -1.69 17.89
C THR A 106 -42.14 -1.05 16.87
N TRP A 107 -41.61 -0.22 15.98
CA TRP A 107 -42.35 0.47 14.93
C TRP A 107 -42.03 -0.09 13.56
N VAL A 108 -43.06 -0.23 12.72
CA VAL A 108 -42.95 -0.65 11.31
C VAL A 108 -43.91 0.19 10.47
N GLY A 109 -43.43 0.70 9.34
CA GLY A 109 -44.28 1.32 8.31
C GLY A 109 -44.85 0.25 7.40
N ILE A 110 -46.15 0.32 7.13
CA ILE A 110 -46.91 -0.69 6.38
C ILE A 110 -47.74 0.04 5.32
N GLU A 111 -47.85 -0.58 4.15
CA GLU A 111 -48.75 -0.13 3.10
C GLU A 111 -50.08 -0.88 3.22
N THR A 112 -51.15 -0.11 3.31
CA THR A 112 -52.52 -0.64 3.23
C THR A 112 -52.83 -1.00 1.78
N PRO A 113 -53.78 -1.92 1.52
CA PRO A 113 -54.23 -2.22 0.16
C PRO A 113 -54.82 -1.01 -0.58
N GLU A 114 -55.16 0.07 0.13
CA GLU A 114 -55.62 1.34 -0.45
C GLU A 114 -54.45 2.24 -0.92
N GLY A 115 -53.19 1.83 -0.72
CA GLY A 115 -51.99 2.63 -1.00
C GLY A 115 -51.71 3.72 0.03
N LYS A 116 -52.46 3.77 1.14
CA LYS A 116 -52.18 4.65 2.29
C LYS A 116 -51.14 3.98 3.19
N GLY A 117 -50.33 4.81 3.87
CA GLY A 117 -49.37 4.32 4.86
C GLY A 117 -50.00 4.18 6.23
N GLU A 118 -49.56 3.18 7.00
CA GLU A 118 -49.82 3.07 8.43
C GLU A 118 -48.49 2.85 9.16
N ILE A 119 -48.34 3.43 10.35
CA ILE A 119 -47.29 3.00 11.30
C ILE A 119 -47.94 2.08 12.32
N TRP A 120 -47.40 0.88 12.48
CA TRP A 120 -47.77 -0.02 13.57
C TRP A 120 -46.69 0.03 14.64
N CYS A 121 -47.07 0.19 15.91
CA CYS A 121 -46.18 0.08 17.06
C CYS A 121 -46.65 -1.03 17.97
N TRP A 122 -45.72 -1.89 18.37
CA TRP A 122 -45.95 -2.89 19.40
C TRP A 122 -45.24 -2.49 20.69
N HIS A 123 -45.95 -2.63 21.81
CA HIS A 123 -45.44 -2.42 23.16
C HIS A 123 -45.22 -3.77 23.83
N GLU A 124 -43.98 -4.07 24.18
CA GLU A 124 -43.59 -5.31 24.82
C GLU A 124 -42.86 -5.02 26.15
N GLU A 125 -43.15 -5.80 27.19
CA GLU A 125 -42.37 -5.77 28.43
C GLU A 125 -41.13 -6.66 28.27
N GLU A 126 -39.94 -6.10 28.51
CA GLU A 126 -38.66 -6.73 28.25
C GLU A 126 -37.99 -7.19 29.55
N ARG A 127 -37.62 -8.47 29.59
CA ARG A 127 -36.84 -9.08 30.68
C ARG A 127 -35.38 -8.63 30.63
N LYS A 128 -34.63 -8.91 31.70
CA LYS A 128 -33.18 -8.62 31.78
C LYS A 128 -32.38 -9.19 30.60
N GLU A 129 -32.79 -10.34 30.07
CA GLU A 129 -32.15 -11.03 28.94
C GLU A 129 -32.54 -10.44 27.58
N GLY A 130 -33.58 -9.60 27.49
CA GLY A 130 -34.11 -9.05 26.24
C GLY A 130 -35.31 -9.78 25.65
N SER A 131 -35.63 -10.96 26.19
CA SER A 131 -36.86 -11.67 25.84
C SER A 131 -38.09 -10.92 26.35
N THR A 132 -39.22 -11.08 25.67
CA THR A 132 -40.47 -10.43 26.07
C THR A 132 -41.40 -11.36 26.83
N GLU A 133 -42.27 -10.77 27.66
CA GLU A 133 -43.30 -11.48 28.42
C GLU A 133 -44.66 -10.80 28.20
N GLY A 134 -45.71 -11.60 27.97
CA GLY A 134 -47.07 -11.11 27.70
C GLY A 134 -47.37 -10.83 26.23
N ASP A 135 -48.63 -10.50 25.95
CA ASP A 135 -49.11 -10.14 24.60
C ASP A 135 -48.67 -8.73 24.24
N ALA A 136 -48.14 -8.55 23.03
CA ALA A 136 -47.66 -7.26 22.55
C ALA A 136 -48.83 -6.31 22.25
N GLY A 137 -48.92 -5.19 22.98
CA GLY A 137 -49.95 -4.18 22.75
C GLY A 137 -49.72 -3.44 21.43
N LYS A 138 -50.63 -3.57 20.46
CA LYS A 138 -50.52 -2.94 19.14
C LYS A 138 -51.26 -1.60 19.07
N ALA A 139 -50.57 -0.56 18.63
CA ALA A 139 -51.12 0.73 18.24
C ALA A 139 -50.91 0.97 16.74
N VAL A 140 -51.86 1.61 16.08
CA VAL A 140 -51.84 1.90 14.64
C VAL A 140 -52.08 3.39 14.43
N TRP A 141 -51.19 4.04 13.68
CA TRP A 141 -51.35 5.43 13.28
C TRP A 141 -51.47 5.52 11.76
N PRO A 142 -52.61 6.02 11.23
CA PRO A 142 -52.78 6.22 9.81
C PRO A 142 -51.94 7.41 9.32
N ILE A 143 -51.33 7.28 8.15
CA ILE A 143 -50.55 8.30 7.45
C ILE A 143 -51.11 8.46 6.04
N SER A 144 -51.07 9.68 5.52
CA SER A 144 -51.56 9.99 4.17
C SER A 144 -50.84 9.22 3.06
N GLU A 145 -49.57 8.85 3.27
CA GLU A 145 -48.69 8.24 2.28
C GLU A 145 -47.87 7.10 2.90
N ALA A 146 -47.48 6.12 2.08
CA ALA A 146 -46.54 5.08 2.49
C ALA A 146 -45.17 5.66 2.86
N LEU A 147 -44.48 4.98 3.79
CA LEU A 147 -43.15 5.40 4.26
C LEU A 147 -42.06 4.70 3.46
N ALA A 148 -41.04 5.47 3.06
CA ALA A 148 -39.83 4.96 2.44
C ALA A 148 -38.77 4.57 3.49
N ALA A 149 -38.68 5.30 4.61
CA ALA A 149 -37.77 4.95 5.70
C ALA A 149 -38.31 5.42 7.05
N LEU A 150 -37.90 4.73 8.09
CA LEU A 150 -38.15 5.07 9.49
C LEU A 150 -36.78 5.14 10.20
N SER A 151 -36.62 5.93 11.25
CA SER A 151 -35.42 5.95 12.09
C SER A 151 -35.74 6.43 13.50
N ALA A 152 -35.23 5.74 14.52
CA ALA A 152 -35.48 6.08 15.93
C ALA A 152 -34.15 6.32 16.69
N PRO A 153 -33.38 7.38 16.34
CA PRO A 153 -32.01 7.57 16.80
C PRO A 153 -31.89 7.59 18.33
N ARG A 154 -30.85 6.97 18.87
CA ARG A 154 -30.62 6.80 20.32
C ARG A 154 -30.60 8.11 21.11
N THR A 155 -30.06 9.15 20.49
CA THR A 155 -29.89 10.49 21.06
C THR A 155 -31.21 11.28 21.08
N LEU A 156 -32.17 11.00 20.18
CA LEU A 156 -33.55 11.51 20.26
C LEU A 156 -34.48 10.49 20.93
N THR A 157 -34.27 10.26 22.22
CA THR A 157 -35.01 9.25 23.01
C THR A 157 -36.54 9.39 22.96
N SER A 158 -37.04 10.60 22.74
CA SER A 158 -38.48 10.91 22.70
C SER A 158 -39.03 11.14 21.30
N HIS A 159 -38.23 11.03 20.24
CA HIS A 159 -38.68 11.30 18.87
C HIS A 159 -38.34 10.17 17.90
N ILE A 160 -39.07 10.14 16.79
CA ILE A 160 -38.90 9.24 15.65
C ILE A 160 -38.87 10.13 14.40
N VAL A 161 -38.01 9.77 13.46
CA VAL A 161 -37.90 10.41 12.16
C VAL A 161 -38.45 9.45 11.12
N PHE A 162 -39.27 9.94 10.20
CA PHE A 162 -39.73 9.15 9.06
C PHE A 162 -39.59 9.94 7.77
N LEU A 163 -39.43 9.18 6.69
CA LEU A 163 -39.31 9.67 5.32
C LEU A 163 -40.46 9.05 4.52
N SER A 164 -41.33 9.88 3.97
CA SER A 164 -42.43 9.44 3.11
C SER A 164 -41.93 8.96 1.75
N ALA A 165 -42.75 8.19 1.02
CA ALA A 165 -42.47 7.79 -0.36
C ALA A 165 -42.35 9.00 -1.32
N SER A 166 -43.03 10.11 -1.04
CA SER A 166 -42.86 11.38 -1.77
C SER A 166 -41.53 12.08 -1.45
N GLY A 167 -40.86 11.69 -0.36
CA GLY A 167 -39.59 12.27 0.07
C GLY A 167 -39.71 13.43 1.06
N ALA A 168 -40.90 13.62 1.65
CA ALA A 168 -41.10 14.50 2.80
C ALA A 168 -40.50 13.86 4.05
N LEU A 169 -39.73 14.65 4.81
CA LEU A 169 -39.11 14.22 6.05
C LEU A 169 -39.92 14.77 7.22
N ALA A 170 -40.29 13.93 8.18
CA ALA A 170 -40.98 14.40 9.37
C ALA A 170 -40.37 13.87 10.67
N LEU A 171 -40.51 14.67 11.70
CA LEU A 171 -40.08 14.42 13.07
C LEU A 171 -41.31 14.41 13.97
N ALA A 172 -41.46 13.35 14.76
CA ALA A 172 -42.61 13.14 15.63
C ALA A 172 -42.17 12.67 17.03
N PRO A 173 -42.89 13.03 18.10
CA PRO A 173 -42.78 12.37 19.39
C PRO A 173 -43.06 10.86 19.29
N ALA A 174 -42.30 10.05 20.02
CA ALA A 174 -42.43 8.59 20.00
C ALA A 174 -43.71 8.07 20.71
N ASP A 175 -44.32 8.91 21.56
CA ASP A 175 -45.57 8.64 22.26
C ASP A 175 -46.80 9.08 21.47
N ASP A 176 -46.66 10.14 20.67
CA ASP A 176 -47.75 10.78 19.95
C ASP A 176 -47.28 11.20 18.55
N LEU A 177 -47.65 10.40 17.55
CA LEU A 177 -47.31 10.64 16.15
C LEU A 177 -48.21 11.70 15.48
N THR A 178 -49.10 12.36 16.22
CA THR A 178 -49.97 13.41 15.66
C THR A 178 -49.29 14.79 15.60
N SER A 179 -48.31 15.05 16.47
CA SER A 179 -47.52 16.29 16.47
C SER A 179 -46.30 16.13 15.56
N LEU A 180 -46.44 16.53 14.30
CA LEU A 180 -45.40 16.37 13.27
C LEU A 180 -44.83 17.73 12.86
N ALA A 181 -43.50 17.86 12.86
CA ALA A 181 -42.86 18.81 11.97
C ALA A 181 -42.47 18.08 10.71
N SER A 182 -42.72 18.71 9.57
CA SER A 182 -42.42 18.12 8.28
C SER A 182 -41.67 19.12 7.40
N LEU A 183 -40.59 18.65 6.79
CA LEU A 183 -39.99 19.27 5.63
C LEU A 183 -40.71 18.72 4.38
N PRO A 184 -41.31 19.57 3.54
CA PRO A 184 -42.07 19.12 2.38
C PRO A 184 -41.19 18.38 1.37
N ALA A 185 -41.81 17.48 0.61
CA ALA A 185 -41.15 16.78 -0.48
C ALA A 185 -40.55 17.75 -1.51
N PRO A 186 -39.40 17.41 -2.14
CA PRO A 186 -38.86 18.21 -3.24
C PRO A 186 -39.86 18.26 -4.40
N SER A 187 -40.10 19.45 -4.97
CA SER A 187 -41.08 19.68 -6.05
C SER A 187 -40.67 19.13 -7.43
N SER A 188 -39.83 18.10 -7.48
CA SER A 188 -39.34 17.54 -8.75
C SER A 188 -40.41 16.64 -9.40
N PRO A 189 -40.66 16.78 -10.71
CA PRO A 189 -41.70 16.01 -11.40
C PRO A 189 -41.31 14.53 -11.64
N THR A 190 -40.04 14.18 -11.49
CA THR A 190 -39.56 12.81 -11.76
C THR A 190 -39.86 11.88 -10.58
N PRO A 191 -40.46 10.70 -10.83
CA PRO A 191 -40.78 9.75 -9.76
C PRO A 191 -39.50 9.23 -9.10
N LEU A 192 -39.58 9.07 -7.78
CA LEU A 192 -38.51 8.56 -6.94
C LEU A 192 -38.53 7.03 -7.00
N THR A 193 -37.40 6.42 -7.36
CA THR A 193 -37.29 4.96 -7.48
C THR A 193 -36.83 4.31 -6.19
N ARG A 194 -35.93 4.99 -5.45
CA ARG A 194 -35.39 4.53 -4.17
C ARG A 194 -35.04 5.72 -3.29
N GLN A 195 -35.25 5.57 -2.00
CA GLN A 195 -34.81 6.54 -1.01
C GLN A 195 -34.11 5.84 0.15
N THR A 196 -33.13 6.48 0.75
CA THR A 196 -32.50 6.02 1.98
C THR A 196 -32.31 7.18 2.95
N LEU A 197 -32.45 6.89 4.23
CA LEU A 197 -32.31 7.86 5.33
C LEU A 197 -31.20 7.39 6.27
N ARG A 198 -30.18 8.22 6.47
CA ARG A 198 -29.12 7.99 7.47
C ARG A 198 -29.08 9.16 8.45
N LEU A 199 -29.08 8.87 9.75
CA LEU A 199 -29.01 9.88 10.81
C LEU A 199 -27.68 9.82 11.53
N ILE A 200 -26.99 10.96 11.62
CA ILE A 200 -25.70 11.11 12.28
C ILE A 200 -25.87 12.04 13.47
N PRO A 201 -25.55 11.62 14.71
CA PRO A 201 -25.57 12.54 15.85
C PRO A 201 -24.46 13.58 15.71
N VAL A 202 -24.81 14.85 15.82
CA VAL A 202 -23.85 15.97 15.70
C VAL A 202 -23.73 16.64 17.06
N SER A 203 -22.49 16.80 17.51
CA SER A 203 -22.13 17.59 18.70
C SER A 203 -20.88 18.41 18.39
N PRO A 204 -20.57 19.47 19.15
CA PRO A 204 -19.33 20.24 18.98
C PRO A 204 -18.05 19.38 18.98
N THR A 205 -18.08 18.22 19.66
CA THR A 205 -16.95 17.29 19.77
C THR A 205 -16.97 16.13 18.76
N SER A 206 -18.10 15.88 18.10
CA SER A 206 -18.30 14.71 17.22
C SER A 206 -18.86 15.08 15.86
N ALA A 207 -18.83 16.36 15.50
CA ALA A 207 -19.29 16.82 14.20
C ALA A 207 -18.38 16.30 13.09
N PRO A 208 -18.94 15.85 11.96
CA PRO A 208 -18.13 15.40 10.85
C PRO A 208 -17.39 16.57 10.16
N ASP A 209 -16.18 16.28 9.66
CA ASP A 209 -15.25 17.27 9.09
C ASP A 209 -15.80 18.08 7.90
N PHE A 210 -16.87 17.61 7.24
CA PHE A 210 -17.46 18.31 6.11
C PHE A 210 -18.43 19.42 6.50
N LEU A 211 -18.83 19.49 7.78
CA LEU A 211 -19.64 20.60 8.29
C LEU A 211 -18.76 21.85 8.47
N PRO A 212 -19.26 23.06 8.15
CA PRO A 212 -18.51 24.28 8.36
C PRO A 212 -18.19 24.46 9.86
N PRO A 213 -16.94 24.83 10.22
CA PRO A 213 -16.58 25.06 11.62
C PRO A 213 -17.48 26.09 12.32
N ALA A 214 -18.01 27.07 11.58
CA ALA A 214 -18.98 28.06 12.08
C ALA A 214 -20.31 27.42 12.52
N LEU A 215 -20.80 26.41 11.78
CA LEU A 215 -21.98 25.63 12.17
C LEU A 215 -21.70 24.79 13.40
N VAL A 216 -20.54 24.14 13.45
CA VAL A 216 -20.16 23.31 14.60
C VAL A 216 -20.00 24.15 15.87
N ALA A 217 -19.43 25.35 15.75
CA ALA A 217 -19.24 26.29 16.86
C ALA A 217 -20.55 26.91 17.35
N SER A 218 -21.59 27.00 16.51
CA SER A 218 -22.91 27.53 16.91
C SER A 218 -23.82 26.49 17.55
N LEU A 219 -23.46 25.19 17.50
CA LEU A 219 -24.24 24.13 18.16
C LEU A 219 -24.25 24.32 19.69
N PRO A 220 -25.42 24.38 20.33
CA PRO A 220 -25.50 24.49 21.79
C PRO A 220 -24.85 23.30 22.50
N ALA A 221 -24.20 23.55 23.64
CA ALA A 221 -23.64 22.49 24.45
C ALA A 221 -24.75 21.58 24.99
N GLY A 222 -24.74 20.30 24.61
CA GLY A 222 -25.73 19.31 25.04
C GLY A 222 -26.95 19.17 24.11
N THR A 223 -26.93 19.78 22.92
CA THR A 223 -27.98 19.52 21.93
C THR A 223 -28.05 18.05 21.54
N LYS A 224 -29.25 17.63 21.21
CA LYS A 224 -29.53 16.33 20.57
C LYS A 224 -29.68 16.53 19.06
N SER A 225 -28.86 17.38 18.47
CA SER A 225 -28.88 17.66 17.03
C SER A 225 -28.42 16.47 16.21
N HIS A 226 -29.08 16.23 15.08
CA HIS A 226 -28.75 15.18 14.13
C HIS A 226 -28.65 15.74 12.72
N LEU A 227 -27.76 15.15 11.93
CA LEU A 227 -27.73 15.34 10.50
C LEU A 227 -28.44 14.17 9.84
N ALA A 228 -29.52 14.45 9.12
CA ALA A 228 -30.15 13.51 8.21
C ALA A 228 -29.54 13.65 6.82
N LEU A 229 -28.97 12.55 6.33
CA LEU A 229 -28.51 12.40 4.96
C LEU A 229 -29.57 11.58 4.22
N ILE A 230 -30.23 12.23 3.26
CA ILE A 230 -31.28 11.63 2.44
C ILE A 230 -30.72 11.41 1.05
N VAL A 231 -30.63 10.17 0.60
CA VAL A 231 -30.26 9.85 -0.78
C VAL A 231 -31.52 9.48 -1.55
N ARG A 232 -31.80 10.20 -2.62
CA ARG A 232 -32.96 10.01 -3.49
C ARG A 232 -32.51 9.60 -4.89
N ALA A 233 -32.79 8.37 -5.30
CA ALA A 233 -32.58 7.93 -6.68
C ALA A 233 -33.82 8.31 -7.52
N ARG A 234 -33.58 8.91 -8.68
CA ARG A 234 -34.62 9.27 -9.65
C ARG A 234 -34.50 8.41 -10.89
N ALA A 235 -35.64 7.98 -11.42
CA ALA A 235 -35.67 7.45 -12.77
C ALA A 235 -35.27 8.58 -13.73
N SER A 236 -34.33 8.31 -14.64
CA SER A 236 -34.05 9.24 -15.73
C SER A 236 -35.36 9.47 -16.48
N ALA A 237 -35.75 10.73 -16.67
CA ALA A 237 -36.79 11.05 -17.62
C ALA A 237 -36.28 10.52 -18.97
N ALA A 238 -36.91 9.47 -19.50
CA ALA A 238 -36.61 9.02 -20.85
C ALA A 238 -36.89 10.22 -21.75
N GLU A 239 -35.83 10.86 -22.26
CA GLU A 239 -35.99 11.84 -23.33
C GLU A 239 -36.76 11.12 -24.41
N LYS A 240 -38.03 11.50 -24.58
CA LYS A 240 -38.84 11.06 -25.72
C LYS A 240 -38.13 11.62 -26.94
N SER A 241 -37.16 10.88 -27.47
CA SER A 241 -36.66 11.13 -28.80
C SER A 241 -37.90 11.16 -29.72
N PRO A 242 -37.99 12.12 -30.65
CA PRO A 242 -39.12 12.20 -31.55
C PRO A 242 -39.13 10.91 -32.38
N SER A 243 -39.92 9.94 -31.95
CA SER A 243 -40.10 8.68 -32.65
C SER A 243 -40.68 9.02 -34.01
N SER A 244 -39.88 8.88 -35.06
CA SER A 244 -40.39 8.64 -36.41
C SER A 244 -41.36 7.46 -36.29
N SER A 245 -42.65 7.75 -36.43
CA SER A 245 -43.72 6.77 -36.35
C SER A 245 -43.47 5.67 -37.38
N LEU A 246 -43.09 4.48 -36.91
CA LEU A 246 -42.96 3.25 -37.71
C LEU A 246 -44.33 2.70 -38.18
N VAL A 247 -45.36 3.55 -38.25
CA VAL A 247 -46.74 3.21 -38.62
C VAL A 247 -47.05 3.52 -40.09
N GLU A 248 -46.16 4.20 -40.84
CA GLU A 248 -46.41 4.52 -42.26
C GLU A 248 -45.73 3.60 -43.30
N ILE A 249 -45.46 2.33 -42.95
CA ILE A 249 -45.09 1.31 -43.95
C ILE A 249 -46.23 0.30 -44.13
N GLY A 250 -47.41 0.82 -44.43
CA GLY A 250 -48.55 0.05 -44.89
C GLY A 250 -48.86 0.38 -46.34
N LYS A 251 -48.27 -0.37 -47.29
CA LYS A 251 -48.72 -0.64 -48.69
C LYS A 251 -47.55 -0.86 -49.66
N LYS A 252 -46.66 -1.83 -49.41
CA LYS A 252 -45.91 -2.49 -50.51
C LYS A 252 -45.87 -3.99 -50.26
N LYS A 253 -46.41 -4.76 -51.21
CA LYS A 253 -46.45 -6.22 -51.22
C LYS A 253 -45.01 -6.76 -51.24
N PHE A 254 -44.50 -7.21 -50.10
CA PHE A 254 -43.19 -7.87 -50.03
C PHE A 254 -43.32 -9.40 -50.11
N LYS A 255 -42.48 -9.93 -50.99
CA LYS A 255 -42.14 -11.34 -51.22
C LYS A 255 -41.79 -12.04 -49.90
N LYS A 256 -42.20 -13.30 -49.76
CA LYS A 256 -41.90 -14.20 -48.64
C LYS A 256 -40.40 -14.21 -48.30
N THR A 257 -40.00 -13.52 -47.23
CA THR A 257 -38.76 -13.80 -46.50
C THR A 257 -39.10 -14.59 -45.22
N PRO A 258 -38.22 -15.49 -44.77
CA PRO A 258 -38.48 -16.34 -43.60
C PRO A 258 -38.58 -15.47 -42.33
N ARG A 259 -39.60 -15.75 -41.50
CA ARG A 259 -39.79 -15.10 -40.19
C ARG A 259 -38.54 -15.33 -39.33
N PRO A 260 -37.99 -14.30 -38.67
CA PRO A 260 -36.97 -14.50 -37.64
C PRO A 260 -37.55 -15.37 -36.51
N SER A 261 -36.72 -16.24 -35.93
CA SER A 261 -37.12 -17.08 -34.80
C SER A 261 -37.51 -16.21 -33.60
N SER A 262 -38.43 -16.70 -32.77
CA SER A 262 -38.81 -16.03 -31.51
C SER A 262 -37.60 -15.72 -30.63
N SER A 263 -36.55 -16.56 -30.67
CA SER A 263 -35.29 -16.29 -29.97
C SER A 263 -34.58 -15.04 -30.50
N ALA A 264 -34.46 -14.85 -31.82
CA ALA A 264 -33.84 -13.66 -32.39
C ALA A 264 -34.63 -12.38 -32.10
N VAL A 265 -35.95 -12.49 -31.92
CA VAL A 265 -36.80 -11.34 -31.51
C VAL A 265 -36.62 -11.02 -30.03
N ILE A 266 -36.47 -12.02 -29.17
CA ILE A 266 -36.19 -11.82 -27.73
C ILE A 266 -34.77 -11.27 -27.54
N ASP A 267 -33.78 -11.83 -28.24
CA ASP A 267 -32.39 -11.35 -28.18
C ASP A 267 -32.26 -9.92 -28.74
N ALA A 268 -33.02 -9.57 -29.79
CA ALA A 268 -33.06 -8.22 -30.33
C ALA A 268 -33.79 -7.23 -29.40
N ALA A 269 -34.83 -7.67 -28.68
CA ALA A 269 -35.53 -6.87 -27.68
C ALA A 269 -34.67 -6.62 -26.44
N ASP A 270 -33.94 -7.62 -25.97
CA ASP A 270 -32.99 -7.49 -24.86
C ASP A 270 -31.81 -6.60 -25.27
N ALA A 271 -31.26 -6.75 -26.48
CA ALA A 271 -30.16 -5.93 -26.99
C ALA A 271 -30.53 -4.47 -27.32
N THR A 272 -31.80 -4.16 -27.59
CA THR A 272 -32.25 -2.76 -27.80
C THR A 272 -32.61 -2.05 -26.49
N SER A 273 -32.72 -2.77 -25.38
CA SER A 273 -33.00 -2.20 -24.05
C SER A 273 -31.76 -1.72 -23.29
N THR A 274 -30.54 -1.97 -23.78
CA THR A 274 -29.28 -1.76 -23.02
C THR A 274 -28.62 -0.39 -23.19
N ALA A 275 -29.31 0.61 -23.75
CA ALA A 275 -28.77 1.98 -23.68
C ALA A 275 -28.66 2.38 -22.20
N PRO A 276 -27.48 2.82 -21.71
CA PRO A 276 -27.26 3.10 -20.30
C PRO A 276 -28.14 4.28 -19.88
N VAL A 277 -29.23 3.97 -19.17
CA VAL A 277 -30.09 4.98 -18.57
C VAL A 277 -29.26 5.67 -17.50
N SER A 278 -28.95 6.96 -17.71
CA SER A 278 -28.19 7.75 -16.75
C SER A 278 -29.03 7.99 -15.49
N GLU A 279 -28.92 7.11 -14.51
CA GLU A 279 -29.54 7.29 -13.19
C GLU A 279 -28.83 8.42 -12.42
N VAL A 280 -29.60 9.44 -12.04
CA VAL A 280 -29.14 10.55 -11.21
C VAL A 280 -29.71 10.39 -9.82
N SER A 281 -28.84 10.43 -8.82
CA SER A 281 -29.21 10.42 -7.41
C SER A 281 -28.96 11.80 -6.80
N GLU A 282 -29.84 12.25 -5.93
CA GLU A 282 -29.72 13.51 -5.19
C GLU A 282 -29.43 13.20 -3.72
N VAL A 283 -28.40 13.85 -3.15
CA VAL A 283 -28.08 13.78 -1.73
C VAL A 283 -28.53 15.09 -1.09
N GLU A 284 -29.53 15.02 -0.20
CA GLU A 284 -29.98 16.15 0.61
C GLU A 284 -29.45 16.02 2.05
N ILE A 285 -29.00 17.13 2.60
CA ILE A 285 -28.50 17.24 3.96
C ILE A 285 -29.52 18.04 4.77
N VAL A 286 -30.07 17.46 5.84
CA VAL A 286 -31.04 18.13 6.72
C VAL A 286 -30.52 18.13 8.15
N LEU A 287 -30.52 19.29 8.80
CA LEU A 287 -30.25 19.43 10.23
C LEU A 287 -31.56 19.25 11.01
N ILE A 288 -31.54 18.36 12.00
CA ILE A 288 -32.66 18.05 12.89
C ILE A 288 -32.27 18.43 14.32
N ASP A 289 -33.05 19.30 14.95
CA ASP A 289 -32.97 19.56 16.39
C ASP A 289 -34.37 19.66 17.00
N ALA A 290 -34.69 18.69 17.87
CA ALA A 290 -35.97 18.62 18.55
C ALA A 290 -36.10 19.62 19.72
N GLN A 291 -35.01 20.24 20.16
CA GLN A 291 -35.01 21.16 21.30
C GLN A 291 -35.21 22.63 20.88
N VAL A 292 -35.13 22.92 19.59
CA VAL A 292 -35.34 24.27 19.07
C VAL A 292 -36.84 24.56 19.10
N SER A 293 -37.26 25.39 20.05
CA SER A 293 -38.62 25.95 20.14
C SER A 293 -38.56 27.47 20.02
N VAL A 294 -39.47 28.07 19.23
CA VAL A 294 -39.64 29.53 19.20
C VAL A 294 -40.24 29.98 20.54
N PRO A 295 -39.61 30.88 21.29
CA PRO A 295 -40.10 31.28 22.62
C PRO A 295 -41.43 32.06 22.60
N ASP A 296 -41.90 32.53 21.44
CA ASP A 296 -43.06 33.45 21.31
C ASP A 296 -44.24 32.90 20.48
N GLU A 297 -44.16 31.69 19.90
CA GLU A 297 -45.29 31.09 19.18
C GLU A 297 -45.91 29.94 19.99
N PHE A 298 -47.24 29.97 20.15
CA PHE A 298 -48.02 28.94 20.85
C PHE A 298 -47.96 27.55 20.17
N GLU A 299 -47.41 27.46 18.96
CA GLU A 299 -47.19 26.20 18.25
C GLU A 299 -45.69 25.88 18.18
N PRO A 300 -45.25 24.73 18.73
CA PRO A 300 -43.85 24.32 18.64
C PRO A 300 -43.51 23.96 17.20
N ARG A 301 -42.90 24.90 16.46
CA ARG A 301 -42.27 24.59 15.17
C ARG A 301 -40.99 23.80 15.43
N LEU A 302 -41.01 22.49 15.20
CA LEU A 302 -39.83 21.64 15.46
C LEU A 302 -38.71 21.95 14.45
N GLY A 303 -37.46 21.87 14.92
CA GLY A 303 -36.28 22.29 14.18
C GLY A 303 -35.85 21.31 13.08
N LEU A 304 -36.42 21.42 11.89
CA LEU A 304 -35.95 20.76 10.66
C LEU A 304 -35.50 21.81 9.64
N VAL A 305 -34.26 21.75 9.17
CA VAL A 305 -33.71 22.70 8.17
C VAL A 305 -32.89 21.96 7.12
N SER A 306 -33.20 22.19 5.84
CA SER A 306 -32.37 21.68 4.73
C SER A 306 -31.12 22.55 4.57
N LEU A 307 -29.93 21.95 4.70
CA LEU A 307 -28.64 22.62 4.52
C LEU A 307 -28.21 22.67 3.05
N GLY A 308 -28.92 21.97 2.16
CA GLY A 308 -28.66 21.95 0.73
C GLY A 308 -28.69 20.56 0.11
N LYS A 309 -28.59 20.53 -1.23
CA LYS A 309 -28.71 19.30 -2.04
C LYS A 309 -27.60 19.24 -3.08
N VAL A 310 -27.14 18.04 -3.39
CA VAL A 310 -26.14 17.81 -4.45
C VAL A 310 -26.48 16.60 -5.30
N GLU A 311 -26.32 16.73 -6.61
CA GLU A 311 -26.56 15.65 -7.56
C GLU A 311 -25.32 14.80 -7.77
N VAL A 312 -25.53 13.48 -7.85
CA VAL A 312 -24.51 12.45 -7.99
C VAL A 312 -24.95 11.48 -9.08
N LYS A 313 -24.09 11.25 -10.07
CA LYS A 313 -24.35 10.25 -11.11
C LYS A 313 -24.06 8.86 -10.56
N GLY A 314 -25.04 7.97 -10.61
CA GLY A 314 -24.89 6.60 -10.13
C GLY A 314 -26.23 5.98 -9.78
N ARG A 315 -26.31 4.67 -10.02
CA ARG A 315 -27.49 3.85 -9.73
C ARG A 315 -27.68 3.60 -8.25
N GLN A 316 -26.59 3.36 -7.54
CA GLN A 316 -26.60 3.27 -6.08
C GLN A 316 -25.63 4.30 -5.52
N VAL A 317 -26.14 5.17 -4.66
CA VAL A 317 -25.35 6.16 -3.96
C VAL A 317 -25.52 5.93 -2.47
N VAL A 318 -24.40 5.90 -1.76
CA VAL A 318 -24.36 5.80 -0.30
C VAL A 318 -23.50 6.91 0.26
N VAL A 319 -23.85 7.38 1.45
CA VAL A 319 -23.08 8.40 2.17
C VAL A 319 -22.65 7.85 3.51
N SER A 320 -21.36 7.99 3.83
CA SER A 320 -20.79 7.61 5.11
C SER A 320 -20.94 8.70 6.17
N ASP A 321 -20.71 8.35 7.44
CA ASP A 321 -20.80 9.30 8.56
C ASP A 321 -19.79 10.46 8.44
N ASP A 322 -18.65 10.22 7.78
CA ASP A 322 -17.58 11.21 7.59
C ASP A 322 -17.77 12.04 6.29
N GLY A 323 -18.88 11.87 5.58
CA GLY A 323 -19.20 12.61 4.36
C GLY A 323 -18.52 12.09 3.11
N PHE A 324 -18.12 10.82 3.07
CA PHE A 324 -17.72 10.18 1.81
C PHE A 324 -18.98 9.75 1.08
N VAL A 325 -19.14 10.24 -0.15
CA VAL A 325 -20.23 9.88 -1.04
C VAL A 325 -19.68 8.89 -2.06
N THR A 326 -20.18 7.66 -2.05
CA THR A 326 -19.76 6.63 -3.01
C THR A 326 -20.92 6.24 -3.90
N ALA A 327 -20.68 6.29 -5.20
CA ALA A 327 -21.65 6.02 -6.24
C ALA A 327 -21.20 4.85 -7.13
N LEU A 328 -22.06 3.85 -7.29
CA LEU A 328 -21.90 2.76 -8.23
C LEU A 328 -22.75 3.02 -9.48
N SER A 329 -22.09 3.20 -10.62
CA SER A 329 -22.73 3.32 -11.94
C SER A 329 -23.23 1.96 -12.45
N SER A 330 -24.19 1.98 -13.37
CA SER A 330 -24.62 0.80 -14.15
C SER A 330 -23.46 0.11 -14.85
N ASP A 331 -22.45 0.89 -15.25
CA ASP A 331 -21.29 0.43 -16.02
C ASP A 331 -20.24 -0.26 -15.14
N GLY A 332 -20.52 -0.44 -13.85
CA GLY A 332 -19.58 -1.00 -12.88
C GLY A 332 -18.49 -0.03 -12.44
N VAL A 333 -18.63 1.26 -12.73
CA VAL A 333 -17.71 2.29 -12.23
C VAL A 333 -18.12 2.71 -10.81
N LEU A 334 -17.23 2.45 -9.86
CA LEU A 334 -17.32 2.87 -8.47
C LEU A 334 -16.58 4.19 -8.28
N SER A 335 -17.33 5.27 -8.14
CA SER A 335 -16.81 6.63 -7.96
C SER A 335 -17.00 7.09 -6.52
N SER A 336 -15.98 7.71 -5.95
CA SER A 336 -15.98 8.21 -4.57
C SER A 336 -15.66 9.70 -4.54
N PHE A 337 -16.46 10.43 -3.78
CA PHE A 337 -16.39 11.88 -3.63
C PHE A 337 -16.34 12.25 -2.15
N ARG A 338 -15.74 13.39 -1.85
CA ARG A 338 -15.84 14.02 -0.52
C ARG A 338 -16.90 15.11 -0.59
N LEU A 339 -17.85 15.05 0.31
CA LEU A 339 -18.83 16.10 0.52
C LEU A 339 -18.15 17.27 1.22
N SER A 340 -18.40 18.49 0.76
CA SER A 340 -17.97 19.71 1.42
C SER A 340 -19.06 20.77 1.35
N ILE A 341 -19.38 21.37 2.49
CA ILE A 341 -20.21 22.57 2.53
C ILE A 341 -19.28 23.79 2.46
N PRO A 342 -19.51 24.75 1.55
CA PRO A 342 -18.66 25.92 1.41
C PRO A 342 -18.45 26.65 2.75
N PRO A 343 -17.20 27.07 3.09
CA PRO A 343 -16.91 27.74 4.35
C PRO A 343 -17.49 29.15 4.42
N SER A 344 -18.00 29.69 3.31
CA SER A 344 -18.70 30.98 3.24
C SER A 344 -20.08 30.98 3.91
N PHE A 345 -20.50 29.86 4.50
CA PHE A 345 -21.73 29.76 5.26
C PHE A 345 -21.59 30.51 6.60
N VAL A 346 -22.00 31.77 6.60
CA VAL A 346 -22.04 32.63 7.80
C VAL A 346 -23.34 32.36 8.56
N ILE A 347 -23.22 32.12 9.86
CA ILE A 347 -24.35 31.86 10.75
C ILE A 347 -24.23 32.85 11.91
N ASP A 348 -25.20 33.75 12.01
CA ASP A 348 -25.22 34.75 13.08
C ASP A 348 -25.63 34.11 14.41
N THR A 349 -26.73 33.34 14.40
CA THR A 349 -27.22 32.60 15.58
C THR A 349 -27.71 31.22 15.19
N TYR A 350 -27.68 30.27 16.13
CA TYR A 350 -28.18 28.92 15.89
C TYR A 350 -29.69 28.93 15.56
N SER A 351 -30.47 29.76 16.26
CA SER A 351 -31.91 29.92 16.03
C SER A 351 -32.25 30.49 14.66
N SER A 352 -31.42 31.39 14.10
CA SER A 352 -31.66 31.96 12.76
C SER A 352 -31.51 30.93 11.64
N LEU A 353 -30.91 29.75 11.90
CA LEU A 353 -30.92 28.65 10.93
C LEU A 353 -32.32 28.09 10.71
N PHE A 354 -33.11 28.01 11.79
CA PHE A 354 -34.47 27.44 11.78
C PHE A 354 -35.53 28.50 11.49
N PHE A 355 -35.28 29.75 11.89
CA PHE A 355 -36.19 30.88 11.69
C PHE A 355 -35.46 32.03 11.01
N PRO A 356 -35.05 31.85 9.74
CA PRO A 356 -34.37 32.90 9.01
C PRO A 356 -35.39 34.04 8.71
N PRO A 357 -34.99 35.31 8.87
CA PRO A 357 -35.88 36.45 8.63
C PRO A 357 -36.27 36.59 7.15
N GLU A 358 -35.46 36.04 6.24
CA GLU A 358 -35.69 35.95 4.80
C GLU A 358 -35.50 34.51 4.32
N PRO A 359 -36.11 34.08 3.20
CA PRO A 359 -35.89 32.74 2.65
C PRO A 359 -34.39 32.52 2.40
N PRO A 360 -33.74 31.61 3.15
CA PRO A 360 -32.29 31.48 3.15
C PRO A 360 -31.80 30.90 1.82
N SER A 361 -30.81 31.57 1.21
CA SER A 361 -30.02 30.97 0.14
C SER A 361 -28.96 30.05 0.75
N PHE A 362 -29.37 28.82 1.09
CA PHE A 362 -28.42 27.84 1.59
C PHE A 362 -27.36 27.53 0.51
N PRO A 363 -26.06 27.44 0.89
CA PRO A 363 -25.00 27.15 -0.05
C PRO A 363 -25.18 25.73 -0.61
N THR A 364 -25.01 25.59 -1.92
CA THR A 364 -25.05 24.28 -2.56
C THR A 364 -23.84 23.46 -2.10
N PRO A 365 -24.04 22.29 -1.46
CA PRO A 365 -22.93 21.40 -1.13
C PRO A 365 -22.18 20.98 -2.39
N THR A 366 -20.86 20.88 -2.29
CA THR A 366 -19.99 20.51 -3.41
C THR A 366 -19.38 19.13 -3.18
N LEU A 367 -19.05 18.44 -4.28
CA LEU A 367 -18.43 17.13 -4.26
C LEU A 367 -17.05 17.22 -4.91
N SER A 368 -15.99 16.99 -4.13
CA SER A 368 -14.64 16.86 -4.69
C SER A 368 -14.37 15.39 -5.03
N PRO A 369 -14.01 15.05 -6.28
CA PRO A 369 -13.70 13.68 -6.65
C PRO A 369 -12.45 13.18 -5.92
N ILE A 370 -12.53 11.98 -5.36
CA ILE A 370 -11.40 11.33 -4.68
C ILE A 370 -10.78 10.30 -5.62
N LYS A 371 -11.58 9.30 -6.02
CA LYS A 371 -11.13 8.18 -6.82
C LYS A 371 -12.28 7.56 -7.61
N SER A 372 -11.98 7.06 -8.80
CA SER A 372 -12.91 6.31 -9.65
C SER A 372 -12.26 4.98 -10.02
N LEU A 373 -13.00 3.89 -9.87
CA LEU A 373 -12.54 2.52 -10.08
C LEU A 373 -13.53 1.79 -10.99
N THR A 374 -13.04 1.12 -12.02
CA THR A 374 -13.88 0.23 -12.83
C THR A 374 -13.82 -1.17 -12.24
N LEU A 375 -14.97 -1.73 -11.85
CA LEU A 375 -15.07 -3.07 -11.30
C LEU A 375 -15.07 -4.12 -12.42
N SER A 376 -14.46 -5.27 -12.16
CA SER A 376 -14.42 -6.37 -13.12
C SER A 376 -15.77 -7.07 -13.20
N SER A 377 -16.36 -7.08 -14.40
CA SER A 377 -17.57 -7.85 -14.72
C SER A 377 -17.36 -9.37 -14.66
N SER A 378 -16.10 -9.84 -14.74
CA SER A 378 -15.76 -11.26 -14.59
C SER A 378 -15.72 -11.70 -13.13
N ALA A 379 -15.51 -10.77 -12.19
CA ALA A 379 -15.45 -11.07 -10.76
C ALA A 379 -16.77 -10.80 -10.04
N LEU A 380 -17.52 -9.79 -10.48
CA LEU A 380 -18.75 -9.30 -9.87
C LEU A 380 -19.77 -8.97 -10.95
N ILE A 381 -21.07 -9.04 -10.64
CA ILE A 381 -22.15 -8.54 -11.50
C ILE A 381 -22.61 -7.17 -10.94
N PRO A 382 -22.08 -6.02 -11.42
CA PRO A 382 -22.30 -4.72 -10.78
C PRO A 382 -23.77 -4.27 -10.83
N SER A 383 -24.50 -4.68 -11.87
CA SER A 383 -25.93 -4.40 -12.03
C SER A 383 -26.83 -5.05 -10.97
N ARG A 384 -26.29 -5.97 -10.16
CA ARG A 384 -26.97 -6.61 -9.02
C ARG A 384 -26.20 -6.45 -7.72
N ALA A 385 -25.18 -5.62 -7.71
CA ALA A 385 -24.47 -5.33 -6.48
C ALA A 385 -25.34 -4.48 -5.56
N SER A 386 -25.13 -4.65 -4.27
CA SER A 386 -25.66 -3.80 -3.22
C SER A 386 -24.50 -3.07 -2.57
N LEU A 387 -24.63 -1.77 -2.42
CA LEU A 387 -23.64 -0.89 -1.84
C LEU A 387 -24.11 -0.41 -0.46
N LEU A 388 -23.22 -0.45 0.53
CA LEU A 388 -23.48 0.03 1.89
C LEU A 388 -22.30 0.86 2.37
N ALA A 389 -22.55 2.11 2.77
CA ALA A 389 -21.55 2.91 3.45
C ALA A 389 -21.42 2.45 4.90
N LEU A 390 -20.20 2.12 5.33
CA LEU A 390 -19.89 1.75 6.71
C LEU A 390 -19.50 3.02 7.47
N HIS A 391 -18.52 2.92 8.38
CA HIS A 391 -17.88 4.04 9.05
C HIS A 391 -16.69 4.58 8.23
N ALA A 392 -16.35 5.85 8.44
CA ALA A 392 -15.26 6.54 7.74
C ALA A 392 -15.36 6.50 6.20
N SER A 393 -14.30 6.07 5.51
CA SER A 393 -14.28 5.87 4.05
C SER A 393 -14.53 4.42 3.65
N PHE A 394 -14.98 3.56 4.57
CA PHE A 394 -15.22 2.15 4.25
C PHE A 394 -16.60 1.93 3.63
N ILE A 395 -16.64 1.06 2.63
CA ILE A 395 -17.88 0.61 2.00
C ILE A 395 -17.89 -0.91 1.95
N ALA A 396 -19.06 -1.51 2.12
CA ALA A 396 -19.31 -2.90 1.81
C ALA A 396 -20.02 -2.97 0.45
N LEU A 397 -19.50 -3.82 -0.42
CA LEU A 397 -20.08 -4.12 -1.72
C LEU A 397 -20.35 -5.62 -1.79
N ALA A 398 -21.62 -6.00 -1.82
CA ALA A 398 -22.04 -7.38 -1.99
C ALA A 398 -22.56 -7.55 -3.42
N ALA A 399 -21.96 -8.45 -4.19
CA ALA A 399 -22.41 -8.73 -5.55
C ALA A 399 -22.36 -10.23 -5.85
N PRO A 400 -23.32 -10.75 -6.62
CA PRO A 400 -23.24 -12.11 -7.13
C PRO A 400 -22.02 -12.26 -8.03
N ARG A 401 -21.32 -13.39 -7.90
CA ARG A 401 -20.18 -13.76 -8.75
C ARG A 401 -20.69 -14.57 -9.94
N PRO A 402 -20.28 -14.27 -11.19
CA PRO A 402 -20.61 -15.13 -12.31
C PRO A 402 -19.95 -16.51 -12.10
N SER A 403 -20.74 -17.58 -12.16
CA SER A 403 -20.23 -18.95 -12.00
C SER A 403 -19.33 -19.31 -13.18
N SER A 404 -18.07 -19.66 -12.92
CA SER A 404 -17.16 -20.15 -13.95
C SER A 404 -17.40 -21.62 -14.32
N SER A 405 -18.24 -22.34 -13.56
CA SER A 405 -18.60 -23.74 -13.78
C SER A 405 -20.08 -23.99 -13.52
N ASP A 406 -20.73 -24.70 -14.46
CA ASP A 406 -22.19 -24.95 -14.49
C ASP A 406 -22.71 -25.78 -13.30
N SER A 407 -21.86 -26.36 -12.46
CA SER A 407 -22.28 -27.27 -11.37
C SER A 407 -22.14 -26.70 -9.95
N SER A 408 -21.73 -25.44 -9.78
CA SER A 408 -21.52 -24.85 -8.45
C SER A 408 -22.72 -24.02 -7.98
N ALA A 409 -23.04 -24.11 -6.69
CA ALA A 409 -24.08 -23.28 -6.09
C ALA A 409 -23.75 -21.78 -6.26
N PRO A 410 -24.74 -20.90 -6.46
CA PRO A 410 -24.48 -19.48 -6.64
C PRO A 410 -23.72 -18.91 -5.44
N ILE A 411 -22.72 -18.06 -5.70
CA ILE A 411 -21.88 -17.42 -4.67
C ILE A 411 -22.08 -15.91 -4.73
N VAL A 412 -22.30 -15.28 -3.57
CA VAL A 412 -22.29 -13.82 -3.41
C VAL A 412 -20.96 -13.43 -2.78
N SER A 413 -20.18 -12.62 -3.48
CA SER A 413 -18.92 -12.09 -2.96
C SER A 413 -19.16 -10.76 -2.29
N ILE A 414 -18.63 -10.63 -1.07
CA ILE A 414 -18.79 -9.46 -0.21
C ILE A 414 -17.41 -8.87 0.01
N THR A 415 -17.23 -7.67 -0.52
CA THR A 415 -15.95 -6.97 -0.54
C THR A 415 -16.04 -5.72 0.31
N PHE A 416 -15.09 -5.55 1.22
CA PHE A 416 -14.95 -4.36 2.03
C PHE A 416 -13.89 -3.46 1.41
N TRP A 417 -14.29 -2.30 0.88
CA TRP A 417 -13.37 -1.36 0.24
C TRP A 417 -13.07 -0.18 1.15
N ASP A 418 -11.85 0.33 1.04
CA ASP A 418 -11.54 1.70 1.42
C ASP A 418 -11.72 2.62 0.21
N ALA A 419 -12.77 3.44 0.21
CA ALA A 419 -13.07 4.39 -0.86
C ALA A 419 -11.96 5.45 -1.04
N ARG A 420 -11.22 5.78 0.03
CA ARG A 420 -10.15 6.78 -0.01
C ARG A 420 -8.93 6.26 -0.78
N PHE A 421 -8.54 5.02 -0.51
CA PHE A 421 -7.38 4.39 -1.18
C PHE A 421 -7.77 3.57 -2.40
N GLY A 422 -9.06 3.29 -2.60
CA GLY A 422 -9.58 2.46 -3.67
C GLY A 422 -9.05 1.04 -3.63
N SER A 423 -9.04 0.44 -2.43
CA SER A 423 -8.46 -0.87 -2.18
C SER A 423 -9.41 -1.76 -1.39
N VAL A 424 -9.43 -3.05 -1.73
CA VAL A 424 -10.21 -4.05 -0.98
C VAL A 424 -9.41 -4.49 0.24
N ILE A 425 -10.01 -4.35 1.41
CA ILE A 425 -9.43 -4.64 2.73
C ILE A 425 -9.66 -6.10 3.11
N ALA A 426 -10.84 -6.60 2.81
CA ALA A 426 -11.25 -7.96 3.11
C ALA A 426 -12.31 -8.40 2.09
N THR A 427 -12.35 -9.70 1.84
CA THR A 427 -13.36 -10.34 0.99
C THR A 427 -13.90 -11.55 1.73
N THR A 428 -15.21 -11.75 1.63
CA THR A 428 -15.92 -12.91 2.19
C THR A 428 -16.87 -13.42 1.12
N ASP A 429 -16.88 -14.72 0.88
CA ASP A 429 -17.75 -15.34 -0.11
C ASP A 429 -18.85 -16.11 0.62
N LEU A 430 -20.10 -15.82 0.27
CA LEU A 430 -21.27 -16.50 0.82
C LEU A 430 -21.87 -17.43 -0.22
N SER A 431 -21.97 -18.72 0.11
CA SER A 431 -22.75 -19.68 -0.67
C SER A 431 -24.24 -19.41 -0.49
N VAL A 432 -24.96 -19.21 -1.59
CA VAL A 432 -26.40 -18.97 -1.56
C VAL A 432 -27.12 -20.30 -1.28
N PRO A 433 -27.93 -20.40 -0.21
CA PRO A 433 -28.71 -21.60 0.03
C PRO A 433 -29.67 -21.87 -1.12
N SER A 434 -29.80 -23.13 -1.55
CA SER A 434 -30.69 -23.53 -2.66
C SER A 434 -32.16 -23.15 -2.43
N ALA A 435 -32.58 -23.04 -1.16
CA ALA A 435 -33.92 -22.58 -0.77
C ALA A 435 -34.18 -21.08 -1.06
N VAL A 436 -33.12 -20.28 -1.24
CA VAL A 436 -33.25 -18.86 -1.59
C VAL A 436 -33.33 -18.70 -3.10
N SER A 437 -32.35 -19.25 -3.82
CA SER A 437 -32.32 -19.19 -5.28
C SER A 437 -31.37 -20.24 -5.84
N THR A 438 -31.76 -20.87 -6.94
CA THR A 438 -30.92 -21.76 -7.75
C THR A 438 -30.22 -21.04 -8.90
N SER A 439 -30.64 -19.80 -9.22
CA SER A 439 -30.11 -19.04 -10.35
C SER A 439 -29.75 -17.61 -9.96
N LEU A 440 -28.52 -17.19 -10.30
CA LEU A 440 -28.05 -15.82 -10.16
C LEU A 440 -28.99 -14.81 -10.84
N SER A 441 -29.67 -15.21 -11.93
CA SER A 441 -30.66 -14.38 -12.65
C SER A 441 -31.80 -13.90 -11.76
N SER A 442 -32.10 -14.68 -10.72
CA SER A 442 -33.24 -14.46 -9.83
C SER A 442 -32.84 -14.06 -8.41
N LEU A 443 -31.59 -13.67 -8.18
CA LEU A 443 -31.12 -13.31 -6.85
C LEU A 443 -31.08 -11.78 -6.69
N SER A 444 -31.72 -11.28 -5.63
CA SER A 444 -31.61 -9.92 -5.14
C SER A 444 -30.77 -9.89 -3.87
N VAL A 445 -29.86 -8.92 -3.79
CA VAL A 445 -28.96 -8.72 -2.64
C VAL A 445 -29.21 -7.35 -2.07
N SER A 446 -29.50 -7.27 -0.77
CA SER A 446 -29.59 -6.00 -0.03
C SER A 446 -28.59 -6.00 1.12
N LEU A 447 -27.98 -4.85 1.38
CA LEU A 447 -27.08 -4.62 2.51
C LEU A 447 -27.69 -3.57 3.43
N SER A 448 -27.62 -3.82 4.74
CA SER A 448 -28.01 -2.84 5.77
C SER A 448 -26.99 -2.79 6.90
N LEU A 449 -26.86 -1.62 7.53
CA LEU A 449 -25.95 -1.38 8.66
C LEU A 449 -26.77 -1.20 9.93
N PRO A 450 -27.15 -2.28 10.64
CA PRO A 450 -27.87 -2.12 11.89
C PRO A 450 -27.02 -1.38 12.95
N ASN A 451 -25.76 -1.76 13.12
CA ASN A 451 -24.85 -1.15 14.09
C ASN A 451 -23.47 -0.95 13.45
N LYS A 452 -22.55 -0.28 14.17
CA LYS A 452 -21.19 0.01 13.68
C LYS A 452 -20.30 -1.24 13.53
N HIS A 453 -20.72 -2.38 14.06
CA HIS A 453 -19.90 -3.59 14.19
C HIS A 453 -20.42 -4.78 13.39
N THR A 454 -21.62 -4.70 12.82
CA THR A 454 -22.24 -5.78 12.07
C THR A 454 -22.99 -5.21 10.88
N ALA A 455 -22.74 -5.75 9.70
CA ALA A 455 -23.56 -5.51 8.51
C ALA A 455 -24.49 -6.72 8.28
N ILE A 456 -25.70 -6.50 7.80
CA ILE A 456 -26.62 -7.58 7.42
C ILE A 456 -26.68 -7.67 5.90
N VAL A 457 -26.60 -8.90 5.40
CA VAL A 457 -26.82 -9.24 4.00
C VAL A 457 -28.13 -9.99 3.90
N THR A 458 -29.07 -9.41 3.17
CA THR A 458 -30.35 -10.03 2.86
C THR A 458 -30.27 -10.62 1.46
N LEU A 459 -30.50 -11.92 1.34
CA LEU A 459 -30.61 -12.61 0.06
C LEU A 459 -32.07 -12.97 -0.17
N SER A 460 -32.69 -12.41 -1.21
CA SER A 460 -34.08 -12.68 -1.58
C SER A 460 -34.22 -13.09 -3.05
N PRO A 461 -35.16 -13.98 -3.39
CA PRO A 461 -35.51 -14.27 -4.77
C PRO A 461 -36.16 -13.06 -5.44
N SER A 462 -35.90 -12.83 -6.72
CA SER A 462 -36.60 -11.85 -7.55
C SER A 462 -37.97 -12.44 -7.97
N SER A 463 -39.01 -11.62 -7.95
CA SER A 463 -40.42 -12.02 -8.13
C SER A 463 -40.78 -12.68 -9.47
N SER A 464 -39.91 -12.67 -10.48
CA SER A 464 -40.25 -13.12 -11.84
C SER A 464 -40.22 -14.63 -12.09
N SER A 465 -39.62 -15.44 -11.18
CA SER A 465 -39.37 -16.88 -11.43
C SER A 465 -40.12 -17.83 -10.49
N ALA A 466 -41.11 -17.35 -9.73
CA ALA A 466 -41.82 -18.12 -8.71
C ALA A 466 -42.77 -19.19 -9.31
N SER A 467 -42.20 -20.27 -9.84
CA SER A 467 -42.93 -21.49 -10.17
C SER A 467 -42.70 -22.54 -9.07
N GLY A 468 -43.67 -22.65 -8.16
CA GLY A 468 -43.98 -23.88 -7.40
C GLY A 468 -43.15 -24.26 -6.16
N SER A 469 -41.90 -23.80 -5.97
CA SER A 469 -41.10 -24.21 -4.79
C SER A 469 -40.98 -23.08 -3.75
N GLY A 470 -41.23 -23.38 -2.47
CA GLY A 470 -41.28 -22.42 -1.37
C GLY A 470 -39.99 -21.61 -1.21
N SER A 471 -39.97 -20.42 -1.80
CA SER A 471 -38.81 -19.55 -1.82
C SER A 471 -38.60 -18.90 -0.46
N ARG A 472 -37.34 -18.80 -0.02
CA ARG A 472 -36.99 -18.24 1.29
C ARG A 472 -36.11 -17.01 1.14
N THR A 473 -36.25 -16.07 2.08
CA THR A 473 -35.27 -15.01 2.28
C THR A 473 -34.31 -15.44 3.39
N ALA A 474 -33.01 -15.27 3.17
CA ALA A 474 -31.98 -15.56 4.18
C ALA A 474 -31.29 -14.28 4.63
N LEU A 475 -31.03 -14.17 5.94
CA LEU A 475 -30.32 -13.07 6.56
C LEU A 475 -28.97 -13.54 7.10
N PHE A 476 -27.90 -12.89 6.68
CA PHE A 476 -26.54 -13.16 7.18
C PHE A 476 -26.02 -11.96 7.96
N ALA A 477 -25.46 -12.20 9.15
CA ALA A 477 -24.79 -11.18 9.94
C ALA A 477 -23.28 -11.25 9.72
N LEU A 478 -22.70 -10.17 9.19
CA LEU A 478 -21.28 -10.06 8.93
C LEU A 478 -20.60 -9.20 10.01
N PRO A 479 -19.65 -9.73 10.78
CA PRO A 479 -18.89 -8.93 11.73
C PRO A 479 -17.93 -7.97 11.01
N LEU A 480 -17.98 -6.69 11.39
CA LEU A 480 -17.12 -5.60 10.92
C LEU A 480 -15.92 -5.34 11.84
N THR A 481 -15.73 -6.15 12.89
CA THR A 481 -14.57 -6.10 13.80
C THR A 481 -13.19 -6.08 13.13
N PRO A 482 -12.92 -6.74 11.97
CA PRO A 482 -11.61 -6.63 11.32
C PRO A 482 -11.36 -5.27 10.65
N LEU A 483 -12.37 -4.39 10.54
CA LEU A 483 -12.20 -3.07 9.94
C LEU A 483 -11.72 -2.06 11.00
N PRO A 484 -10.64 -1.30 10.72
CA PRO A 484 -10.19 -0.25 11.63
C PRO A 484 -11.23 0.87 11.70
N ALA A 485 -11.28 1.62 12.80
CA ALA A 485 -12.23 2.74 12.96
C ALA A 485 -12.00 3.91 11.98
N GLN A 486 -10.80 4.00 11.40
CA GLN A 486 -10.41 5.02 10.42
C GLN A 486 -9.62 4.39 9.28
N SER A 487 -9.62 5.06 8.13
CA SER A 487 -8.79 4.71 6.97
C SER A 487 -7.32 5.00 7.25
N VAL A 488 -6.55 3.92 7.42
CA VAL A 488 -5.10 3.96 7.69
C VAL A 488 -4.37 3.18 6.60
N LEU A 489 -3.26 3.73 6.09
CA LEU A 489 -2.43 3.09 5.05
C LEU A 489 -2.02 1.66 5.43
N ALA A 490 -1.73 1.40 6.70
CA ALA A 490 -1.39 0.07 7.21
C ALA A 490 -2.46 -0.99 6.92
N ALA A 491 -3.75 -0.61 6.83
CA ALA A 491 -4.83 -1.53 6.50
C ALA A 491 -4.86 -1.93 5.01
N VAL A 492 -4.17 -1.18 4.15
CA VAL A 492 -4.14 -1.33 2.68
C VAL A 492 -2.85 -1.98 2.20
N VAL A 493 -1.72 -1.76 2.89
CA VAL A 493 -0.42 -2.34 2.54
C VAL A 493 -0.52 -3.87 2.42
N GLY A 494 -0.04 -4.41 1.30
CA GLY A 494 -0.10 -5.85 0.98
C GLY A 494 -1.43 -6.35 0.38
N LYS A 495 -2.47 -5.51 0.24
CA LYS A 495 -3.79 -5.91 -0.28
C LYS A 495 -4.07 -5.53 -1.73
N HIS A 496 -3.06 -5.05 -2.44
CA HIS A 496 -3.15 -4.69 -3.86
C HIS A 496 -3.50 -5.92 -4.72
N SER A 497 -2.96 -7.10 -4.41
CA SER A 497 -3.24 -8.36 -5.11
C SER A 497 -4.66 -8.87 -4.89
N LEU A 498 -5.26 -8.55 -3.76
CA LEU A 498 -6.68 -8.83 -3.48
C LEU A 498 -7.55 -7.85 -4.28
N THR A 499 -7.19 -6.57 -4.26
CA THR A 499 -7.91 -5.51 -4.98
C THR A 499 -7.91 -5.75 -6.49
N SER A 500 -6.79 -6.16 -7.08
CA SER A 500 -6.66 -6.38 -8.52
C SER A 500 -7.62 -7.44 -9.07
N ARG A 501 -8.07 -8.39 -8.25
CA ARG A 501 -9.07 -9.40 -8.65
C ARG A 501 -10.43 -8.80 -8.96
N PHE A 502 -10.78 -7.69 -8.31
CA PHE A 502 -12.09 -7.05 -8.42
C PHE A 502 -12.07 -5.81 -9.31
N LEU A 503 -10.90 -5.31 -9.68
CA LEU A 503 -10.76 -4.24 -10.66
C LEU A 503 -10.82 -4.83 -12.06
N ALA A 504 -11.52 -4.16 -12.97
CA ALA A 504 -11.49 -4.51 -14.37
C ALA A 504 -10.04 -4.48 -14.83
N SER A 505 -9.56 -5.60 -15.38
CA SER A 505 -8.28 -5.58 -16.06
C SER A 505 -8.34 -4.50 -17.13
N PRO A 506 -7.36 -3.59 -17.22
CA PRO A 506 -7.29 -2.69 -18.36
C PRO A 506 -7.39 -3.55 -19.63
N PRO A 507 -8.17 -3.14 -20.64
CA PRO A 507 -8.39 -3.96 -21.82
C PRO A 507 -7.04 -4.44 -22.35
N SER A 508 -6.94 -5.72 -22.69
CA SER A 508 -5.69 -6.34 -23.14
C SER A 508 -5.11 -5.66 -24.41
N SER A 509 -5.93 -4.90 -25.12
CA SER A 509 -5.57 -4.05 -26.26
C SER A 509 -4.96 -2.70 -25.91
N GLU A 510 -4.94 -2.31 -24.63
CA GLU A 510 -4.36 -1.03 -24.23
C GLU A 510 -2.84 -1.08 -24.39
N SER A 511 -2.30 -0.14 -25.18
CA SER A 511 -0.86 -0.04 -25.44
C SER A 511 -0.07 0.08 -24.14
N VAL A 512 1.18 -0.39 -24.15
CA VAL A 512 2.04 -0.33 -22.97
C VAL A 512 2.26 1.13 -22.55
N LEU A 513 2.25 2.06 -23.52
CA LEU A 513 2.24 3.50 -23.33
C LEU A 513 1.05 4.00 -22.51
N ALA A 514 -0.18 3.68 -22.91
CA ALA A 514 -1.37 4.15 -22.21
C ALA A 514 -1.41 3.62 -20.76
N ARG A 515 -0.89 2.41 -20.53
CA ARG A 515 -0.69 1.87 -19.17
C ARG A 515 0.38 2.63 -18.39
N ALA A 516 1.50 2.99 -19.02
CA ALA A 516 2.57 3.77 -18.39
C ALA A 516 2.10 5.18 -18.02
N GLU A 517 1.37 5.85 -18.91
CA GLU A 517 0.77 7.17 -18.70
C GLU A 517 -0.22 7.15 -17.54
N ARG A 518 -1.06 6.12 -17.41
CA ARG A 518 -1.99 5.97 -16.29
C ARG A 518 -1.28 5.65 -14.97
N ALA A 519 -0.17 4.91 -15.03
CA ALA A 519 0.59 4.48 -13.86
C ALA A 519 1.58 5.54 -13.35
N GLU A 520 1.88 6.58 -14.13
CA GLU A 520 2.73 7.66 -13.65
C GLU A 520 2.09 8.31 -12.41
N PRO A 521 2.77 8.30 -11.25
CA PRO A 521 2.21 8.87 -10.04
C PRO A 521 1.92 10.35 -10.27
N MET A 522 0.72 10.75 -9.86
CA MET A 522 0.29 12.14 -9.82
C MET A 522 1.43 13.03 -9.36
N ARG A 523 1.84 13.94 -10.24
CA ARG A 523 2.85 14.99 -10.06
C ARG A 523 3.03 15.29 -8.58
N SER A 524 4.20 14.98 -8.01
CA SER A 524 4.60 15.68 -6.80
C SER A 524 4.85 17.15 -7.20
N LEU A 525 3.78 17.95 -7.22
CA LEU A 525 3.73 19.40 -7.46
C LEU A 525 4.45 20.17 -6.34
N ALA A 526 5.53 19.62 -5.80
CA ALA A 526 6.36 20.29 -4.82
C ALA A 526 7.21 21.33 -5.54
N LYS A 527 6.70 22.57 -5.61
CA LYS A 527 7.40 23.85 -5.89
C LYS A 527 8.78 23.71 -6.58
N THR A 528 8.82 23.09 -7.76
CA THR A 528 10.04 23.04 -8.57
C THR A 528 10.10 24.30 -9.43
N GLY A 529 11.26 24.95 -9.52
CA GLY A 529 11.43 26.13 -10.39
C GLY A 529 11.13 25.82 -11.86
N GLU A 530 10.68 26.82 -12.62
CA GLU A 530 10.22 26.69 -14.02
C GLU A 530 11.21 25.94 -14.92
N LYS A 531 12.51 26.24 -14.83
CA LYS A 531 13.55 25.52 -15.60
C LYS A 531 13.59 24.01 -15.31
N LYS A 532 13.31 23.60 -14.07
CA LYS A 532 13.24 22.18 -13.70
C LYS A 532 11.97 21.54 -14.25
N LEU A 533 10.85 22.27 -14.29
CA LEU A 533 9.61 21.79 -14.89
C LEU A 533 9.78 21.54 -16.39
N VAL A 534 10.41 22.46 -17.11
CA VAL A 534 10.71 22.30 -18.55
C VAL A 534 11.59 21.07 -18.79
N LEU A 535 12.64 20.85 -17.99
CA LEU A 535 13.48 19.65 -18.08
C LEU A 535 12.70 18.37 -17.80
N VAL A 536 11.87 18.35 -16.75
CA VAL A 536 11.06 17.17 -16.39
C VAL A 536 10.04 16.84 -17.47
N GLU A 537 9.40 17.86 -18.07
CA GLU A 537 8.48 17.70 -19.19
C GLU A 537 9.19 17.23 -20.47
N ALA A 538 10.37 17.78 -20.78
CA ALA A 538 11.19 17.34 -21.91
C ALA A 538 11.64 15.87 -21.74
N GLY A 539 12.12 15.50 -20.56
CA GLY A 539 12.47 14.11 -20.23
C GLY A 539 11.26 13.18 -20.29
N ARG A 540 10.06 13.64 -19.89
CA ARG A 540 8.83 12.86 -20.03
C ARG A 540 8.48 12.59 -21.49
N LYS A 541 8.45 13.63 -22.33
CA LYS A 541 8.19 13.49 -23.77
C LYS A 541 9.21 12.57 -24.46
N ALA A 542 10.47 12.66 -24.06
CA ALA A 542 11.50 11.77 -24.59
C ALA A 542 11.30 10.31 -24.18
N ARG A 543 10.89 10.05 -22.92
CA ARG A 543 10.53 8.71 -22.46
C ARG A 543 9.32 8.15 -23.23
N GLU A 544 8.27 8.94 -23.40
CA GLU A 544 7.08 8.58 -24.21
C GLU A 544 7.49 8.22 -25.65
N ALA A 545 8.28 9.07 -26.31
CA ALA A 545 8.75 8.83 -27.67
C ALA A 545 9.60 7.55 -27.81
N VAL A 546 10.42 7.24 -26.81
CA VAL A 546 11.24 6.02 -26.82
C VAL A 546 10.42 4.77 -26.56
N LEU A 547 9.45 4.80 -25.63
CA LEU A 547 8.53 3.68 -25.46
C LEU A 547 7.73 3.42 -26.75
N GLU A 548 7.27 4.47 -27.43
CA GLU A 548 6.55 4.33 -28.70
C GLU A 548 7.46 3.73 -29.79
N ARG A 549 8.71 4.17 -29.87
CA ARG A 549 9.68 3.61 -30.82
C ARG A 549 10.02 2.17 -30.50
N LEU A 550 10.25 1.83 -29.23
CA LEU A 550 10.54 0.47 -28.79
C LEU A 550 9.36 -0.46 -29.02
N GLU A 551 8.12 -0.02 -28.81
CA GLU A 551 6.92 -0.82 -29.09
C GLU A 551 6.83 -1.20 -30.58
N ARG A 552 7.18 -0.28 -31.50
CA ARG A 552 7.24 -0.58 -32.94
C ARG A 552 8.40 -1.52 -33.29
N VAL A 553 9.59 -1.28 -32.73
CA VAL A 553 10.80 -2.09 -33.02
C VAL A 553 10.67 -3.51 -32.47
N LEU A 554 10.08 -3.68 -31.28
CA LEU A 554 9.89 -4.98 -30.62
C LEU A 554 8.60 -5.71 -31.04
N ALA A 555 7.81 -5.16 -31.96
CA ALA A 555 6.62 -5.83 -32.50
C ALA A 555 6.91 -7.26 -33.02
N PRO A 556 8.03 -7.54 -33.73
CA PRO A 556 8.37 -8.91 -34.16
C PRO A 556 8.60 -9.87 -32.98
N VAL A 557 9.08 -9.39 -31.83
CA VAL A 557 9.26 -10.21 -30.62
C VAL A 557 7.91 -10.56 -30.00
N LYS A 558 6.98 -9.60 -29.99
CA LYS A 558 5.59 -9.79 -29.52
C LYS A 558 4.82 -10.76 -30.41
N GLU A 559 5.03 -10.71 -31.72
CA GLU A 559 4.41 -11.59 -32.73
C GLU A 559 5.07 -12.97 -32.83
N GLN A 560 6.13 -13.23 -32.05
CA GLN A 560 6.92 -14.46 -32.10
C GLN A 560 7.45 -14.76 -33.52
N ALA A 561 7.97 -13.73 -34.19
CA ALA A 561 8.58 -13.81 -35.53
C ALA A 561 9.82 -14.72 -35.54
N SER A 562 10.46 -14.91 -36.71
CA SER A 562 11.62 -15.80 -36.81
C SER A 562 12.79 -15.37 -35.90
N ALA A 563 13.62 -16.32 -35.46
CA ALA A 563 14.71 -16.04 -34.52
C ALA A 563 15.70 -14.96 -35.02
N VAL A 564 15.88 -14.85 -36.34
CA VAL A 564 16.73 -13.84 -36.99
C VAL A 564 16.08 -12.45 -36.94
N GLU A 565 14.78 -12.37 -37.18
CA GLU A 565 14.02 -11.11 -37.07
C GLU A 565 13.96 -10.63 -35.62
N GLN A 566 13.76 -11.54 -34.66
CA GLN A 566 13.83 -11.20 -33.23
C GLN A 566 15.21 -10.67 -32.84
N GLU A 567 16.29 -11.28 -33.32
CA GLU A 567 17.65 -10.82 -33.02
C GLU A 567 17.93 -9.44 -33.62
N LYS A 568 17.48 -9.19 -34.86
CA LYS A 568 17.59 -7.88 -35.51
C LYS A 568 16.80 -6.82 -34.73
N ALA A 569 15.56 -7.13 -34.35
CA ALA A 569 14.70 -6.25 -33.55
C ALA A 569 15.33 -5.94 -32.18
N VAL A 570 15.93 -6.94 -31.52
CA VAL A 570 16.63 -6.75 -30.24
C VAL A 570 17.84 -5.83 -30.39
N ARG A 571 18.68 -6.01 -31.41
CA ARG A 571 19.83 -5.11 -31.65
C ARG A 571 19.39 -3.69 -31.94
N GLU A 572 18.36 -3.51 -32.77
CA GLU A 572 17.81 -2.18 -33.06
C GLU A 572 17.23 -1.52 -31.81
N ALA A 573 16.53 -2.28 -30.96
CA ALA A 573 16.00 -1.78 -29.69
C ALA A 573 17.12 -1.34 -28.73
N GLU A 574 18.22 -2.10 -28.64
CA GLU A 574 19.39 -1.73 -27.85
C GLU A 574 20.07 -0.46 -28.36
N GLU A 575 20.21 -0.28 -29.68
CA GLU A 575 20.73 0.96 -30.26
C GLU A 575 19.82 2.17 -30.01
N VAL A 576 18.50 1.98 -30.07
CA VAL A 576 17.53 3.04 -29.75
C VAL A 576 17.66 3.45 -28.29
N TRP A 577 17.84 2.48 -27.39
CA TRP A 577 18.03 2.71 -25.96
C TRP A 577 19.35 3.42 -25.65
N GLU A 578 20.46 2.99 -26.24
CA GLU A 578 21.79 3.60 -26.05
C GLU A 578 21.77 5.07 -26.51
N ARG A 579 21.24 5.36 -27.71
CA ARG A 579 21.08 6.74 -28.20
C ARG A 579 20.22 7.60 -27.26
N TRP A 580 19.12 7.05 -26.75
CA TRP A 580 18.28 7.78 -25.80
C TRP A 580 18.99 8.06 -24.48
N LEU A 581 19.75 7.10 -23.96
CA LEU A 581 20.54 7.29 -22.74
C LEU A 581 21.58 8.40 -22.90
N GLU A 582 22.24 8.48 -24.06
CA GLU A 582 23.17 9.56 -24.40
C GLU A 582 22.44 10.90 -24.48
N ASP A 583 21.33 10.99 -25.22
CA ASP A 583 20.52 12.20 -25.32
C ASP A 583 20.03 12.70 -23.96
N GLU A 584 19.59 11.80 -23.07
CA GLU A 584 19.10 12.17 -21.74
C GLU A 584 20.24 12.58 -20.81
N LYS A 585 21.42 11.95 -20.92
CA LYS A 585 22.63 12.41 -20.23
C LYS A 585 23.01 13.81 -20.69
N ASP A 586 22.95 14.09 -21.98
CA ASP A 586 23.24 15.41 -22.55
C ASP A 586 22.22 16.47 -22.07
N ARG A 587 20.92 16.15 -21.98
CA ARG A 587 19.92 17.07 -21.41
C ARG A 587 20.17 17.38 -19.94
N LEU A 588 20.48 16.35 -19.14
CA LEU A 588 20.82 16.52 -17.73
C LEU A 588 22.13 17.30 -17.57
N TRP A 589 23.08 17.05 -18.47
CA TRP A 589 24.34 17.75 -18.55
C TRP A 589 24.12 19.24 -18.80
N GLU A 590 23.37 19.62 -19.84
CA GLU A 590 23.07 21.01 -20.17
C GLU A 590 22.39 21.75 -19.01
N TYR A 591 21.41 21.11 -18.37
CA TYR A 591 20.71 21.69 -17.22
C TYR A 591 21.63 21.89 -16.00
N ASN A 592 22.48 20.91 -15.71
CA ASN A 592 23.39 20.98 -14.57
C ASN A 592 24.60 21.87 -14.85
N LYS A 593 25.04 22.00 -16.11
CA LYS A 593 26.18 22.83 -16.52
C LYS A 593 26.02 24.28 -16.07
N ASP A 594 24.82 24.85 -16.23
CA ASP A 594 24.53 26.21 -15.76
C ASP A 594 24.50 26.29 -14.23
N LYS A 595 23.97 25.27 -13.54
CA LYS A 595 24.01 25.23 -12.07
C LYS A 595 25.43 25.13 -11.53
N VAL A 596 26.27 24.31 -12.17
CA VAL A 596 27.68 24.18 -11.84
C VAL A 596 28.38 25.49 -12.11
N ARG A 597 28.14 26.14 -13.25
CA ARG A 597 28.70 27.47 -13.56
C ARG A 597 28.30 28.53 -12.52
N VAL A 598 27.02 28.61 -12.16
CA VAL A 598 26.53 29.56 -11.14
C VAL A 598 27.07 29.23 -9.75
N ALA A 599 27.11 27.95 -9.37
CA ALA A 599 27.71 27.51 -8.11
C ALA A 599 29.21 27.86 -8.07
N MET A 600 29.88 27.74 -9.20
CA MET A 600 31.28 28.09 -9.38
C MET A 600 31.55 29.57 -9.30
N GLU A 601 30.75 30.39 -9.97
CA GLU A 601 30.82 31.85 -9.89
C GLU A 601 30.54 32.32 -8.46
N LYS A 602 29.50 31.78 -7.81
CA LYS A 602 29.18 32.10 -6.42
C LYS A 602 30.28 31.68 -5.45
N GLU A 603 30.94 30.56 -5.69
CA GLU A 603 32.09 30.13 -4.88
C GLU A 603 33.32 31.02 -5.13
N LYS A 604 33.55 31.46 -6.38
CA LYS A 604 34.57 32.48 -6.70
C LYS A 604 34.26 33.82 -6.04
N GLU A 605 33.02 34.29 -6.07
CA GLU A 605 32.58 35.51 -5.40
C GLU A 605 32.76 35.42 -3.88
N ARG A 606 32.42 34.27 -3.27
CA ARG A 606 32.68 34.02 -1.84
C ARG A 606 34.16 34.07 -1.52
N ARG A 607 35.01 33.50 -2.38
CA ARG A 607 36.48 33.57 -2.25
C ARG A 607 36.97 35.01 -2.29
N VAL A 608 36.55 35.77 -3.30
CA VAL A 608 36.95 37.17 -3.47
C VAL A 608 36.45 38.03 -2.30
N LYS A 609 35.18 37.92 -1.95
CA LYS A 609 34.57 38.66 -0.84
C LYS A 609 35.25 38.36 0.49
N ALA A 610 35.53 37.09 0.79
CA ALA A 610 36.25 36.70 1.99
C ALA A 610 37.68 37.27 2.04
N ILE A 611 38.33 37.47 0.89
CA ILE A 611 39.66 38.08 0.82
C ILE A 611 39.56 39.61 0.99
N VAL A 612 38.61 40.27 0.32
CA VAL A 612 38.44 41.73 0.27
C VAL A 612 37.93 42.33 1.58
N GLU A 613 36.97 41.70 2.27
CA GLU A 613 36.38 42.20 3.54
C GLU A 613 37.38 42.21 4.72
N GLY A 614 38.62 41.90 4.44
CA GLY A 614 39.58 41.48 5.41
C GLY A 614 40.80 42.35 5.59
N GLU A 615 41.14 43.21 4.64
CA GLU A 615 42.36 43.99 4.71
C GLU A 615 42.20 45.16 5.67
N GLN A 616 42.65 45.01 6.93
CA GLN A 616 43.17 46.09 7.77
C GLN A 616 43.69 45.57 9.13
N GLY A 617 45.02 45.49 9.29
CA GLY A 617 45.70 45.45 10.59
C GLY A 617 46.75 44.35 10.78
N ASP A 618 47.88 44.68 11.42
CA ASP A 618 49.00 43.75 11.71
C ASP A 618 48.60 42.53 12.57
N GLU A 619 47.50 42.61 13.32
CA GLU A 619 46.94 41.48 14.06
C GLU A 619 46.56 40.31 13.16
N GLU A 620 46.22 40.58 11.90
CA GLU A 620 45.72 39.61 10.95
C GLU A 620 46.76 38.57 10.53
N VAL A 621 48.00 39.01 10.36
CA VAL A 621 49.14 38.14 10.02
C VAL A 621 49.33 37.08 11.10
N THR A 622 49.10 37.44 12.37
CA THR A 622 49.21 36.49 13.50
C THR A 622 48.08 35.47 13.49
N ARG A 623 46.85 35.88 13.15
CA ARG A 623 45.67 35.00 13.05
C ARG A 623 45.80 34.05 11.86
N TYR A 624 46.30 34.52 10.71
CA TYR A 624 46.57 33.67 9.54
C TYR A 624 47.63 32.62 9.84
N LYS A 625 48.74 32.97 10.49
CA LYS A 625 49.77 31.99 10.91
C LYS A 625 49.20 30.89 11.80
N LYS A 626 48.27 31.23 12.72
CA LYS A 626 47.60 30.25 13.59
C LYS A 626 46.64 29.36 12.81
N ALA A 627 45.90 29.93 11.86
CA ALA A 627 45.00 29.20 10.96
C ALA A 627 45.77 28.24 10.03
N LYS A 628 46.85 28.72 9.39
CA LYS A 628 47.76 27.93 8.55
C LYS A 628 48.29 26.70 9.29
N LYS A 629 48.78 26.86 10.53
CA LYS A 629 49.21 25.72 11.37
C LYS A 629 48.10 24.71 11.65
N ARG A 630 46.84 25.15 11.77
CA ARG A 630 45.69 24.24 11.96
C ARG A 630 45.35 23.49 10.68
N ILE A 631 45.40 24.18 9.54
CA ILE A 631 45.19 23.56 8.22
C ILE A 631 46.25 22.50 7.95
N GLU A 632 47.52 22.82 8.20
CA GLU A 632 48.63 21.87 8.03
C GLU A 632 48.49 20.64 8.95
N ARG A 633 48.00 20.80 10.19
CA ARG A 633 47.69 19.65 11.06
C ARG A 633 46.56 18.78 10.50
N ALA A 634 45.47 19.39 10.06
CA ALA A 634 44.35 18.66 9.45
C ALA A 634 44.80 17.87 8.20
N LEU A 635 45.75 18.41 7.43
CA LEU A 635 46.37 17.71 6.32
C LEU A 635 47.17 16.49 6.78
N VAL A 636 47.98 16.61 7.84
CA VAL A 636 48.71 15.46 8.44
C VAL A 636 47.73 14.40 8.93
N ASP A 637 46.69 14.80 9.66
CA ASP A 637 45.70 13.88 10.24
C ASP A 637 44.93 13.12 9.15
N ALA A 638 44.68 13.76 8.00
CA ALA A 638 44.05 13.16 6.83
C ALA A 638 45.04 12.35 5.95
N GLY A 639 46.32 12.29 6.32
CA GLY A 639 47.37 11.64 5.54
C GLY A 639 47.76 12.37 4.25
N ALA A 640 47.30 13.61 4.07
CA ALA A 640 47.62 14.43 2.91
C ALA A 640 49.00 15.10 3.04
N ALA A 641 49.72 15.22 1.92
CA ALA A 641 51.04 15.83 1.93
C ALA A 641 50.97 17.32 2.35
N VAL A 642 51.66 17.68 3.44
CA VAL A 642 51.75 19.08 3.89
C VAL A 642 52.69 19.90 3.02
N ARG A 643 53.82 19.32 2.59
CA ARG A 643 54.81 19.99 1.76
C ARG A 643 54.44 19.89 0.27
N PRO A 644 54.41 21.01 -0.48
CA PRO A 644 54.26 20.97 -1.93
C PRO A 644 55.45 20.20 -2.53
N GLY A 645 55.17 19.22 -3.39
CA GLY A 645 56.20 18.40 -4.05
C GLY A 645 56.45 17.02 -3.44
N ALA A 646 56.01 16.71 -2.21
CA ALA A 646 56.06 15.34 -1.69
C ALA A 646 54.98 14.50 -2.39
N GLY A 647 55.40 13.56 -3.25
CA GLY A 647 54.54 12.78 -4.15
C GLY A 647 53.29 12.22 -3.46
N ALA A 648 52.12 12.55 -4.03
CA ALA A 648 50.80 12.13 -3.56
C ALA A 648 50.32 10.85 -4.27
N GLU A 649 51.24 9.94 -4.64
CA GLU A 649 50.93 8.76 -5.46
C GLU A 649 50.71 7.48 -4.64
N ALA A 650 50.33 7.60 -3.36
CA ALA A 650 49.80 6.44 -2.64
C ALA A 650 48.28 6.44 -2.77
N GLU A 651 47.74 5.47 -3.53
CA GLU A 651 46.30 5.24 -3.70
C GLU A 651 45.60 5.23 -2.33
N GLY A 652 44.55 6.06 -2.20
CA GLY A 652 43.73 6.17 -0.98
C GLY A 652 44.01 7.38 -0.08
N LYS A 653 45.02 8.22 -0.37
CA LYS A 653 45.23 9.48 0.38
C LYS A 653 44.35 10.59 -0.18
N LYS A 654 43.61 11.29 0.70
CA LYS A 654 42.78 12.45 0.32
C LYS A 654 43.67 13.56 -0.23
N SER A 655 43.24 14.19 -1.33
CA SER A 655 43.96 15.35 -1.87
C SER A 655 43.98 16.47 -0.84
N TRP A 656 45.06 17.26 -0.82
CA TRP A 656 45.11 18.43 0.06
C TRP A 656 43.94 19.38 -0.22
N LYS A 657 43.48 19.44 -1.48
CA LYS A 657 42.31 20.21 -1.91
C LYS A 657 41.01 19.71 -1.25
N ASP A 658 40.84 18.38 -1.10
CA ASP A 658 39.65 17.80 -0.45
C ASP A 658 39.63 18.09 1.05
N VAL A 659 40.78 17.99 1.69
CA VAL A 659 40.93 18.23 3.14
C VAL A 659 40.72 19.71 3.47
N THR A 660 41.25 20.61 2.64
CA THR A 660 41.05 22.05 2.82
C THR A 660 39.68 22.53 2.33
N ALA A 661 38.97 21.79 1.47
CA ALA A 661 37.58 22.01 1.09
C ALA A 661 36.58 21.57 2.18
N ALA A 662 36.96 20.61 3.05
CA ALA A 662 36.20 20.30 4.26
C ALA A 662 36.27 21.46 5.28
N ARG A 663 35.19 21.69 6.03
CA ARG A 663 35.13 22.76 7.05
C ARG A 663 36.02 22.38 8.24
N ILE A 664 37.19 23.01 8.35
CA ILE A 664 38.13 22.76 9.46
C ILE A 664 37.70 23.56 10.69
N LYS A 665 37.39 22.87 11.80
CA LYS A 665 36.91 23.50 13.03
C LYS A 665 37.88 24.57 13.54
N GLY A 666 37.39 25.79 13.68
CA GLY A 666 38.17 26.93 14.18
C GLY A 666 39.13 27.55 13.15
N VAL A 667 38.94 27.30 11.87
CA VAL A 667 39.60 28.02 10.77
C VAL A 667 38.52 28.79 10.00
N ASN A 668 38.67 30.11 9.89
CA ASN A 668 37.78 30.95 9.08
C ASN A 668 37.99 30.63 7.59
N ASP A 669 36.93 30.62 6.79
CA ASP A 669 36.98 30.31 5.35
C ASP A 669 37.94 31.22 4.60
N ARG A 670 38.03 32.48 5.02
CA ARG A 670 39.04 33.42 4.56
C ARG A 670 40.48 32.88 4.64
N TYR A 671 40.87 32.33 5.80
CA TYR A 671 42.23 31.82 5.97
C TYR A 671 42.45 30.50 5.21
N ARG A 672 41.39 29.74 4.94
CA ARG A 672 41.46 28.57 4.03
C ARG A 672 41.76 29.03 2.61
N TYR A 673 41.09 30.07 2.13
CA TYR A 673 41.34 30.62 0.79
C TYR A 673 42.71 31.28 0.66
N MET A 674 43.17 32.01 1.68
CA MET A 674 44.54 32.54 1.73
C MET A 674 45.58 31.41 1.66
N TYR A 675 45.37 30.31 2.39
CA TYR A 675 46.23 29.13 2.33
C TYR A 675 46.21 28.46 0.95
N HIS A 676 45.04 28.33 0.32
CA HIS A 676 44.94 27.85 -1.05
C HIS A 676 45.75 28.71 -2.02
N ARG A 677 45.62 30.04 -1.95
CA ARG A 677 46.36 30.97 -2.82
C ARG A 677 47.87 30.89 -2.59
N GLU A 678 48.30 30.85 -1.33
CA GLU A 678 49.72 30.71 -0.98
C GLU A 678 50.29 29.38 -1.48
N ARG A 679 49.55 28.29 -1.33
CA ARG A 679 49.97 26.96 -1.76
C ARG A 679 49.96 26.80 -3.28
N ASN A 680 48.97 27.35 -3.97
CA ASN A 680 48.93 27.39 -5.43
C ASN A 680 50.14 28.17 -5.96
N LYS A 681 50.44 29.34 -5.39
CA LYS A 681 51.64 30.12 -5.76
C LYS A 681 52.93 29.32 -5.56
N MET A 682 53.05 28.57 -4.46
CA MET A 682 54.20 27.68 -4.24
C MET A 682 54.27 26.53 -5.25
N GLU A 683 53.13 25.94 -5.63
CA GLU A 683 53.10 24.87 -6.64
C GLU A 683 53.44 25.41 -8.05
N GLU A 684 53.02 26.64 -8.39
CA GLU A 684 53.40 27.34 -9.63
C GLU A 684 54.90 27.67 -9.67
N GLU A 685 55.47 28.20 -8.57
CA GLU A 685 56.91 28.44 -8.43
C GLU A 685 57.73 27.14 -8.57
N MET A 686 57.14 25.99 -8.23
CA MET A 686 57.72 24.65 -8.39
C MET A 686 57.48 24.05 -9.78
N GLY A 687 56.94 24.83 -10.73
CA GLY A 687 56.71 24.41 -12.12
C GLY A 687 55.54 23.45 -12.31
N LYS A 688 54.68 23.23 -11.29
CA LYS A 688 53.45 22.46 -11.44
C LYS A 688 52.36 23.38 -11.99
N THR A 689 51.67 22.94 -13.04
CA THR A 689 50.50 23.64 -13.57
C THR A 689 49.35 23.53 -12.57
N VAL A 690 49.19 24.55 -11.73
CA VAL A 690 48.08 24.62 -10.79
C VAL A 690 46.83 25.05 -11.54
N LYS A 691 46.03 24.08 -12.01
CA LYS A 691 44.63 24.36 -12.33
C LYS A 691 43.95 24.77 -11.01
N GLU A 692 43.76 26.07 -10.79
CA GLU A 692 43.15 26.66 -9.58
C GLU A 692 41.78 26.07 -9.28
N PHE A 693 41.11 25.57 -10.32
CA PHE A 693 39.89 24.82 -10.23
C PHE A 693 39.80 23.88 -11.43
N ASP A 694 39.72 22.58 -11.20
CA ASP A 694 39.61 21.62 -12.29
C ASP A 694 38.15 21.55 -12.73
N TRP A 695 37.82 22.34 -13.75
CA TRP A 695 36.47 22.38 -14.31
C TRP A 695 36.07 20.96 -14.73
N ASP A 696 37.02 20.21 -15.28
CA ASP A 696 36.87 18.81 -15.70
C ASP A 696 36.53 17.90 -14.51
N GLU A 697 37.05 18.14 -13.30
CA GLU A 697 36.73 17.34 -12.12
C GLU A 697 35.33 17.65 -11.56
N ALA A 698 34.96 18.94 -11.52
CA ALA A 698 33.60 19.34 -11.14
C ALA A 698 32.57 18.88 -12.17
N VAL A 699 32.96 18.86 -13.44
CA VAL A 699 32.22 18.32 -14.57
C VAL A 699 32.05 16.81 -14.41
N ASN A 700 33.12 16.05 -14.21
CA ASN A 700 33.08 14.61 -14.00
C ASN A 700 32.24 14.20 -12.77
N LYS A 701 32.20 15.03 -11.71
CA LYS A 701 31.31 14.83 -10.56
C LYS A 701 29.83 15.01 -10.91
N VAL A 702 29.54 15.77 -11.97
CA VAL A 702 28.20 16.03 -12.51
C VAL A 702 27.86 15.04 -13.64
N GLU A 703 28.82 14.57 -14.43
CA GLU A 703 28.61 13.53 -15.45
C GLU A 703 28.16 12.19 -14.85
N ARG A 704 28.38 11.99 -13.53
CA ARG A 704 27.82 10.87 -12.77
C ARG A 704 26.31 10.97 -12.53
N TYR A 705 25.62 12.04 -12.96
CA TYR A 705 24.16 12.10 -12.88
C TYR A 705 23.55 11.22 -13.97
N GLU A 706 23.40 9.95 -13.66
CA GLU A 706 22.58 9.04 -14.46
C GLU A 706 21.11 9.50 -14.49
N PRO A 707 20.38 9.23 -15.57
CA PRO A 707 18.99 9.64 -15.70
C PRO A 707 18.12 9.01 -14.61
N SER A 708 17.27 9.81 -14.00
CA SER A 708 16.26 9.31 -13.06
C SER A 708 15.16 8.62 -13.85
N LEU A 709 15.02 7.31 -13.68
CA LEU A 709 14.01 6.49 -14.35
C LEU A 709 12.81 6.28 -13.42
N PRO A 710 11.61 6.79 -13.75
CA PRO A 710 10.40 6.49 -12.99
C PRO A 710 10.08 4.98 -13.01
N SER A 711 9.54 4.45 -11.90
CA SER A 711 9.17 3.02 -11.80
C SER A 711 8.14 2.59 -12.86
N SER A 712 7.20 3.47 -13.24
CA SER A 712 6.23 3.22 -14.32
C SER A 712 6.92 3.02 -15.68
N PHE A 713 7.93 3.84 -15.98
CA PHE A 713 8.72 3.73 -17.20
C PHE A 713 9.55 2.44 -17.22
N ILE A 714 10.17 2.07 -16.10
CA ILE A 714 10.89 0.79 -15.96
C ILE A 714 9.94 -0.39 -16.17
N THR A 715 8.77 -0.35 -15.55
CA THR A 715 7.73 -1.39 -15.71
C THR A 715 7.26 -1.49 -17.16
N ALA A 716 7.12 -0.37 -17.86
CA ALA A 716 6.77 -0.32 -19.27
C ALA A 716 7.87 -0.93 -20.16
N LEU A 717 9.13 -0.53 -19.94
CA LEU A 717 10.29 -1.11 -20.64
C LEU A 717 10.41 -2.61 -20.44
N LEU A 718 10.22 -3.08 -19.21
CA LEU A 718 10.22 -4.49 -18.87
C LEU A 718 9.07 -5.22 -19.57
N ARG A 719 7.85 -4.69 -19.57
CA ARG A 719 6.71 -5.30 -20.30
C ARG A 719 6.91 -5.33 -21.81
N LEU A 720 7.55 -4.31 -22.39
CA LEU A 720 7.93 -4.33 -23.81
C LEU A 720 9.01 -5.38 -24.09
N SER A 721 9.96 -5.52 -23.16
CA SER A 721 11.02 -6.52 -23.26
C SER A 721 10.47 -7.94 -23.08
N PHE A 722 9.41 -8.12 -22.28
CA PHE A 722 8.76 -9.40 -21.93
C PHE A 722 7.25 -9.37 -22.26
N PRO A 723 6.83 -9.39 -23.55
CA PRO A 723 5.45 -9.13 -23.94
C PRO A 723 4.50 -10.33 -23.75
N VAL A 724 5.01 -11.52 -23.46
CA VAL A 724 4.21 -12.74 -23.31
C VAL A 724 3.80 -12.89 -21.84
N PRO A 725 2.51 -12.76 -21.48
CA PRO A 725 2.06 -13.11 -20.15
C PRO A 725 2.34 -14.60 -19.89
N LEU A 726 2.84 -14.93 -18.71
CA LEU A 726 2.92 -16.32 -18.28
C LEU A 726 1.49 -16.78 -18.01
N ASP A 727 0.90 -17.51 -18.95
CA ASP A 727 -0.51 -17.96 -18.92
C ASP A 727 -0.89 -18.88 -17.73
N ALA A 728 0.01 -19.09 -16.77
CA ALA A 728 -0.32 -19.76 -15.52
C ALA A 728 0.47 -19.17 -14.34
N PRO A 729 -0.18 -18.94 -13.18
CA PRO A 729 0.52 -18.77 -11.90
C PRO A 729 1.14 -20.09 -11.40
N SER A 730 1.30 -21.11 -12.27
CA SER A 730 1.89 -22.38 -11.90
C SER A 730 3.30 -22.13 -11.38
N THR A 731 3.53 -22.54 -10.14
CA THR A 731 4.80 -22.47 -9.42
C THR A 731 5.92 -23.26 -10.09
N ASP A 732 5.59 -24.06 -11.09
CA ASP A 732 6.52 -25.00 -11.71
C ASP A 732 7.20 -24.35 -12.91
N LEU A 733 8.35 -23.74 -12.64
CA LEU A 733 9.37 -23.44 -13.63
C LEU A 733 9.92 -24.76 -14.19
N VAL A 734 9.19 -25.39 -15.11
CA VAL A 734 9.75 -26.47 -15.93
C VAL A 734 10.63 -25.82 -16.99
N ILE A 735 11.85 -25.47 -16.59
CA ILE A 735 12.91 -25.09 -17.53
C ILE A 735 13.24 -26.38 -18.29
N ALA A 736 13.06 -26.39 -19.60
CA ALA A 736 13.37 -27.54 -20.44
C ALA A 736 14.84 -27.94 -20.19
N THR A 737 15.06 -29.10 -19.58
CA THR A 737 16.38 -29.59 -19.14
C THR A 737 17.26 -30.09 -20.29
N GLY A 738 16.85 -29.90 -21.54
CA GLY A 738 17.72 -30.08 -22.69
C GLY A 738 18.39 -28.74 -23.02
N ALA A 739 19.69 -28.75 -23.32
CA ALA A 739 20.30 -27.66 -24.06
C ALA A 739 19.35 -27.26 -25.19
N PRO A 740 19.04 -25.96 -25.40
CA PRO A 740 18.13 -25.55 -26.45
C PRO A 740 18.78 -25.87 -27.80
N ALA A 741 18.64 -27.12 -28.23
CA ALA A 741 19.09 -27.63 -29.51
C ALA A 741 18.22 -26.96 -30.57
N ALA A 742 18.56 -25.72 -30.92
CA ALA A 742 18.02 -24.93 -32.02
C ALA A 742 16.51 -25.11 -32.27
N THR A 743 15.69 -25.31 -31.24
CA THR A 743 14.25 -25.36 -31.43
C THR A 743 13.85 -23.93 -31.78
N ALA A 744 13.26 -23.74 -32.96
CA ALA A 744 12.97 -22.45 -33.60
C ALA A 744 12.08 -21.46 -32.80
N LYS A 745 11.84 -21.72 -31.51
CA LYS A 745 11.02 -20.94 -30.57
C LYS A 745 11.81 -20.46 -29.34
N ALA A 746 13.15 -20.38 -29.42
CA ALA A 746 13.95 -19.75 -28.37
C ALA A 746 13.65 -18.23 -28.34
N TRP A 747 13.10 -17.76 -27.23
CA TRP A 747 12.62 -16.40 -27.07
C TRP A 747 13.79 -15.43 -26.78
N ARG A 748 13.90 -14.33 -27.54
CA ARG A 748 14.97 -13.34 -27.39
C ARG A 748 14.47 -12.04 -26.79
N HIS A 749 15.31 -11.37 -25.99
CA HIS A 749 15.00 -10.09 -25.37
C HIS A 749 16.20 -9.13 -25.36
N PRO A 750 15.98 -7.82 -25.14
CA PRO A 750 17.05 -6.83 -25.02
C PRO A 750 17.92 -7.01 -23.77
N THR A 751 19.02 -7.75 -23.92
CA THR A 751 19.94 -8.13 -22.83
C THR A 751 20.64 -6.92 -22.21
N LYS A 752 21.05 -5.93 -23.01
CA LYS A 752 21.73 -4.72 -22.50
C LYS A 752 20.79 -3.80 -21.73
N ILE A 753 19.54 -3.67 -22.18
CA ILE A 753 18.55 -2.83 -21.51
C ILE A 753 18.25 -3.42 -20.13
N VAL A 754 17.93 -4.71 -20.07
CA VAL A 754 17.65 -5.39 -18.79
C VAL A 754 18.88 -5.39 -17.89
N GLY A 755 20.07 -5.69 -18.44
CA GLY A 755 21.32 -5.63 -17.68
C GLY A 755 21.65 -4.24 -17.12
N TYR A 756 21.36 -3.17 -17.87
CA TYR A 756 21.49 -1.79 -17.37
C TYR A 756 20.54 -1.51 -16.21
N LEU A 757 19.27 -1.94 -16.33
CA LEU A 757 18.27 -1.75 -15.28
C LEU A 757 18.61 -2.55 -14.00
N LEU A 758 19.12 -3.78 -14.15
CA LEU A 758 19.54 -4.65 -13.04
C LEU A 758 20.78 -4.11 -12.32
N LYS A 759 21.80 -3.65 -13.05
CA LYS A 759 23.03 -3.07 -12.46
C LYS A 759 22.76 -1.81 -11.63
N ARG A 760 21.67 -1.11 -11.90
CA ARG A 760 21.25 0.08 -11.16
C ARG A 760 20.29 -0.20 -10.02
N GLU A 761 19.98 -1.47 -9.72
CA GLU A 761 19.05 -1.87 -8.65
C GLU A 761 17.65 -1.25 -8.82
N LEU A 762 17.23 -0.95 -10.06
CA LEU A 762 15.96 -0.28 -10.34
C LEU A 762 14.78 -1.25 -10.55
N VAL A 763 15.09 -2.55 -10.66
CA VAL A 763 14.14 -3.61 -10.99
C VAL A 763 13.76 -4.37 -9.74
N GLY A 764 12.46 -4.48 -9.49
CA GLY A 764 11.91 -5.39 -8.49
C GLY A 764 11.29 -6.61 -9.17
N GLU A 765 11.34 -7.77 -8.51
CA GLU A 765 10.80 -9.02 -9.07
C GLU A 765 9.31 -8.89 -9.45
N ASN A 766 8.51 -8.20 -8.63
CA ASN A 766 7.07 -8.04 -8.82
C ASN A 766 6.67 -6.96 -9.85
N GLN A 767 7.61 -6.33 -10.56
CA GLN A 767 7.29 -5.33 -11.58
C GLN A 767 6.61 -5.94 -12.81
N ILE A 768 6.84 -7.22 -13.07
CA ILE A 768 6.18 -8.00 -14.13
C ILE A 768 5.38 -9.12 -13.50
N GLU A 769 4.20 -9.40 -14.05
CA GLU A 769 3.39 -10.55 -13.66
C GLU A 769 4.16 -11.85 -13.92
N GLY A 770 4.41 -12.60 -12.85
CA GLY A 770 5.16 -13.86 -12.91
C GLY A 770 6.64 -13.77 -12.55
N GLY A 771 7.19 -12.58 -12.33
CA GLY A 771 8.57 -12.40 -11.81
C GLY A 771 9.63 -12.26 -12.91
N VAL A 772 10.49 -11.24 -12.80
CA VAL A 772 11.55 -10.93 -13.79
C VAL A 772 12.53 -12.10 -13.93
N THR A 773 12.94 -12.70 -12.82
CA THR A 773 13.91 -13.81 -12.83
C THR A 773 13.37 -15.04 -13.56
N ARG A 774 12.06 -15.29 -13.52
CA ARG A 774 11.43 -16.39 -14.27
C ARG A 774 11.51 -16.19 -15.77
N PHE A 775 11.33 -14.96 -16.23
CA PHE A 775 11.46 -14.64 -17.65
C PHE A 775 12.91 -14.74 -18.13
N LEU A 776 13.87 -14.27 -17.32
CA LEU A 776 15.30 -14.43 -17.61
C LEU A 776 15.70 -15.90 -17.67
N ALA A 777 15.18 -16.73 -16.76
CA ALA A 777 15.38 -18.18 -16.75
C ALA A 777 14.86 -18.84 -18.03
N ARG A 778 13.67 -18.43 -18.49
CA ARG A 778 13.07 -18.92 -19.74
C ARG A 778 13.85 -18.48 -20.97
N ALA A 779 14.46 -17.29 -20.94
CA ALA A 779 15.32 -16.77 -22.00
C ALA A 779 16.74 -17.38 -21.98
N GLY A 780 17.15 -18.03 -20.87
CA GLY A 780 18.49 -18.59 -20.71
C GLY A 780 19.59 -17.53 -20.55
N ASP A 781 19.25 -16.30 -20.12
CA ASP A 781 20.22 -15.21 -19.96
C ASP A 781 20.89 -15.23 -18.58
N TRP A 782 21.82 -16.15 -18.42
CA TRP A 782 22.55 -16.37 -17.17
C TRP A 782 23.34 -15.16 -16.65
N PRO A 783 24.03 -14.35 -17.50
CA PRO A 783 24.70 -13.14 -17.02
C PRO A 783 23.75 -12.19 -16.28
N ASN A 784 22.56 -11.94 -16.85
CA ASN A 784 21.56 -11.09 -16.21
C ASN A 784 20.91 -11.76 -14.98
N ILE A 785 20.78 -13.09 -14.95
CA ILE A 785 20.34 -13.81 -13.74
C ILE A 785 21.33 -13.65 -12.58
N LEU A 786 22.63 -13.74 -12.83
CA LEU A 786 23.66 -13.55 -11.80
C LEU A 786 23.62 -12.13 -11.23
N ILE A 787 23.51 -11.12 -12.10
CA ILE A 787 23.35 -9.73 -11.67
C ILE A 787 22.05 -9.58 -10.87
N ALA A 788 20.93 -10.17 -11.34
CA ALA A 788 19.66 -10.11 -10.63
C ALA A 788 19.72 -10.72 -9.23
N LEU A 789 20.42 -11.84 -9.04
CA LEU A 789 20.63 -12.45 -7.72
C LEU A 789 21.44 -11.55 -6.78
N GLU A 790 22.35 -10.75 -7.31
CA GLU A 790 23.14 -9.81 -6.50
C GLU A 790 22.41 -8.51 -6.21
N THR A 791 21.58 -8.02 -7.13
CA THR A 791 20.96 -6.68 -7.04
C THR A 791 19.51 -6.67 -6.60
N ILE A 792 18.74 -7.74 -6.84
CA ILE A 792 17.32 -7.82 -6.48
C ILE A 792 17.17 -8.53 -5.13
N PRO A 793 16.72 -7.83 -4.07
CA PRO A 793 16.52 -8.46 -2.76
C PRO A 793 15.26 -9.34 -2.70
N ASP A 794 14.25 -9.07 -3.53
CA ASP A 794 12.91 -9.66 -3.40
C ASP A 794 12.68 -10.86 -4.34
N ILE A 795 13.67 -11.72 -4.55
CA ILE A 795 13.49 -12.91 -5.40
C ILE A 795 12.87 -14.04 -4.56
N PRO A 796 11.74 -14.64 -4.98
CA PRO A 796 11.13 -15.73 -4.24
C PRO A 796 12.06 -16.95 -4.21
N GLU A 797 12.23 -17.53 -3.04
CA GLU A 797 13.17 -18.64 -2.83
C GLU A 797 12.82 -19.85 -3.71
N SER A 798 11.54 -20.07 -4.00
CA SER A 798 11.09 -21.10 -4.95
C SER A 798 11.65 -20.92 -6.37
N THR A 799 11.90 -19.68 -6.81
CA THR A 799 12.49 -19.43 -8.13
C THR A 799 14.01 -19.62 -8.05
N THR A 800 14.66 -19.12 -7.00
CA THR A 800 16.11 -19.29 -6.82
C THR A 800 16.53 -20.76 -6.73
N VAL A 801 15.76 -21.60 -6.02
CA VAL A 801 16.02 -23.04 -5.91
C VAL A 801 15.80 -23.73 -7.26
N SER A 802 14.77 -23.35 -8.02
CA SER A 802 14.56 -23.90 -9.36
C SER A 802 15.72 -23.58 -10.31
N LEU A 803 16.31 -22.38 -10.21
CA LEU A 803 17.52 -21.99 -10.94
C LEU A 803 18.75 -22.76 -10.46
N LEU A 804 18.86 -23.03 -9.16
CA LEU A 804 19.95 -23.83 -8.63
C LEU A 804 19.90 -25.27 -9.16
N VAL A 805 18.71 -25.87 -9.18
CA VAL A 805 18.48 -27.22 -9.70
C VAL A 805 18.89 -27.32 -11.17
N THR A 806 18.59 -26.32 -12.00
CA THR A 806 19.00 -26.34 -13.42
C THR A 806 20.49 -26.22 -13.61
N VAL A 807 21.18 -25.39 -12.83
CA VAL A 807 22.66 -25.30 -12.84
C VAL A 807 23.29 -26.64 -12.42
N VAL A 808 22.77 -27.28 -11.38
CA VAL A 808 23.28 -28.58 -10.90
C VAL A 808 23.09 -29.68 -11.95
N ARG A 809 21.90 -29.77 -12.56
CA ARG A 809 21.64 -30.76 -13.62
C ARG A 809 22.58 -30.58 -14.80
N ASN A 810 22.85 -29.33 -15.19
CA ASN A 810 23.77 -29.07 -16.29
C ASN A 810 25.22 -29.41 -15.94
N ALA A 811 25.66 -29.14 -14.70
CA ALA A 811 26.98 -29.52 -14.22
C ALA A 811 27.18 -31.06 -14.13
N GLN A 812 26.11 -31.81 -13.88
CA GLN A 812 26.14 -33.28 -13.90
C GLN A 812 26.20 -33.84 -15.33
N ALA A 813 25.47 -33.22 -16.27
CA ALA A 813 25.48 -33.63 -17.67
C ALA A 813 26.87 -33.49 -18.32
N SER A 814 27.60 -32.40 -18.03
CA SER A 814 28.95 -32.19 -18.57
C SER A 814 30.00 -33.15 -18.03
N SER A 815 29.75 -33.79 -16.88
CA SER A 815 30.66 -34.78 -16.27
C SER A 815 30.57 -36.17 -16.91
N ALA A 816 29.49 -36.48 -17.64
CA ALA A 816 29.18 -37.86 -18.04
C ALA A 816 29.63 -38.23 -19.47
N ASP A 817 29.93 -37.25 -20.34
CA ASP A 817 30.02 -37.48 -21.81
C ASP A 817 31.33 -36.97 -22.47
N SER A 818 32.45 -36.98 -21.74
CA SER A 818 33.75 -36.46 -22.20
C SER A 818 34.55 -37.45 -23.10
N MET A 819 33.98 -37.96 -24.20
CA MET A 819 34.77 -38.67 -25.23
C MET A 819 34.42 -38.42 -26.71
N ASP A 820 33.43 -37.59 -27.08
CA ASP A 820 33.11 -37.39 -28.52
C ASP A 820 33.31 -35.96 -29.05
N VAL A 821 34.24 -35.89 -30.02
CA VAL A 821 34.44 -35.01 -31.19
C VAL A 821 34.07 -33.51 -31.08
N GLU A 822 35.10 -32.67 -31.28
CA GLU A 822 34.97 -31.22 -31.47
C GLU A 822 34.18 -30.87 -32.75
N ASP A 823 32.94 -30.42 -32.61
CA ASP A 823 32.23 -29.68 -33.65
C ASP A 823 32.15 -28.19 -33.28
N ALA A 824 33.15 -27.44 -33.73
CA ALA A 824 33.28 -26.01 -33.56
C ALA A 824 32.45 -25.24 -34.60
N SER A 825 31.13 -25.14 -34.43
CA SER A 825 30.34 -24.02 -35.00
C SER A 825 28.90 -23.97 -34.48
N SER A 826 28.66 -23.29 -33.36
CA SER A 826 27.29 -22.92 -32.96
C SER A 826 27.34 -21.70 -32.04
N THR A 827 26.98 -20.54 -32.58
CA THR A 827 26.92 -19.25 -31.88
C THR A 827 25.53 -19.03 -31.26
N LEU A 828 25.18 -19.73 -30.17
CA LEU A 828 23.99 -19.52 -29.31
C LEU A 828 24.20 -20.14 -27.91
N PRO A 829 23.37 -19.79 -26.89
CA PRO A 829 23.46 -18.65 -25.97
C PRO A 829 24.52 -18.83 -24.86
N ALA A 830 24.76 -17.79 -24.03
CA ALA A 830 25.83 -17.73 -23.03
C ALA A 830 25.97 -19.02 -22.17
N PRO A 831 27.20 -19.51 -21.92
CA PRO A 831 27.42 -20.75 -21.20
C PRO A 831 26.81 -20.66 -19.79
N VAL A 832 26.10 -21.72 -19.39
CA VAL A 832 25.56 -21.85 -18.03
C VAL A 832 26.71 -21.66 -17.02
N PRO A 833 26.53 -20.82 -15.99
CA PRO A 833 27.60 -20.49 -15.05
C PRO A 833 28.01 -21.73 -14.28
N SER A 834 29.28 -21.75 -13.84
CA SER A 834 29.75 -22.80 -12.95
C SER A 834 28.92 -22.81 -11.65
N LEU A 835 28.73 -23.99 -11.06
CA LEU A 835 28.00 -24.13 -9.80
C LEU A 835 28.57 -23.22 -8.70
N ALA A 836 29.90 -23.04 -8.66
CA ALA A 836 30.57 -22.17 -7.72
C ALA A 836 30.20 -20.69 -7.91
N THR A 837 30.19 -20.21 -9.17
CA THR A 837 29.82 -18.83 -9.50
C THR A 837 28.36 -18.55 -9.16
N PHE A 838 27.46 -19.47 -9.51
CA PHE A 838 26.04 -19.31 -9.24
C PHE A 838 25.74 -19.33 -7.73
N LEU A 839 26.29 -20.32 -7.00
CA LEU A 839 26.10 -20.41 -5.55
C LEU A 839 26.63 -19.17 -4.82
N ARG A 840 27.70 -18.54 -5.32
CA ARG A 840 28.20 -17.29 -4.75
C ARG A 840 27.19 -16.15 -4.87
N SER A 841 26.64 -15.92 -6.06
CA SER A 841 25.60 -14.89 -6.26
C SER A 841 24.32 -15.24 -5.49
N PHE A 842 23.95 -16.52 -5.43
CA PHE A 842 22.83 -17.00 -4.62
C PHE A 842 23.01 -16.72 -3.12
N LEU A 843 24.20 -16.95 -2.56
CA LEU A 843 24.47 -16.74 -1.13
C LEU A 843 24.47 -15.28 -0.72
N LYS A 844 24.79 -14.36 -1.63
CA LYS A 844 24.67 -12.91 -1.41
C LYS A 844 23.22 -12.45 -1.38
N SER A 845 22.31 -13.17 -2.04
CA SER A 845 20.90 -12.81 -2.07
C SER A 845 20.28 -13.05 -0.68
N PRO A 846 19.44 -12.12 -0.17
CA PRO A 846 18.80 -12.31 1.11
C PRO A 846 17.75 -13.43 1.00
N TYR A 847 17.80 -14.42 1.89
CA TYR A 847 16.85 -15.53 1.92
C TYR A 847 16.25 -15.74 3.30
N THR A 848 15.01 -16.22 3.35
CA THR A 848 14.34 -16.57 4.61
C THR A 848 14.51 -18.06 4.90
N PRO A 849 15.19 -18.49 5.98
CA PRO A 849 15.53 -19.91 6.19
C PRO A 849 14.32 -20.86 6.24
N SER A 850 13.15 -20.41 6.71
CA SER A 850 11.93 -21.22 6.71
C SER A 850 11.35 -21.44 5.32
N VAL A 851 11.32 -20.40 4.49
CA VAL A 851 10.78 -20.45 3.13
C VAL A 851 11.73 -21.22 2.22
N LEU A 852 13.04 -20.97 2.36
CA LEU A 852 14.09 -21.71 1.66
C LEU A 852 14.02 -23.21 1.96
N ARG A 853 13.85 -23.62 3.23
CA ARG A 853 13.68 -25.04 3.58
C ARG A 853 12.47 -25.67 2.88
N SER A 854 11.33 -24.99 2.86
CA SER A 854 10.15 -25.50 2.15
C SER A 854 10.38 -25.58 0.63
N ALA A 855 11.10 -24.62 0.04
CA ALA A 855 11.42 -24.63 -1.38
C ALA A 855 12.41 -25.75 -1.74
N LEU A 856 13.49 -25.91 -0.97
CA LEU A 856 14.47 -26.99 -1.11
C LEU A 856 13.81 -28.35 -0.98
N GLN A 857 12.92 -28.55 -0.01
CA GLN A 857 12.22 -29.82 0.18
C GLN A 857 11.29 -30.17 -1.00
N LYS A 858 10.66 -29.16 -1.62
CA LYS A 858 9.72 -29.35 -2.73
C LYS A 858 10.41 -29.58 -4.07
N GLN A 859 11.53 -28.90 -4.33
CA GLN A 859 12.11 -28.81 -5.67
C GLN A 859 13.48 -29.52 -5.83
N LEU A 860 14.28 -29.60 -4.77
CA LEU A 860 15.63 -30.19 -4.81
C LEU A 860 15.56 -31.66 -4.40
N SER A 861 16.12 -32.57 -5.20
CA SER A 861 16.28 -33.97 -4.81
C SER A 861 17.54 -34.20 -3.98
N ALA A 862 17.57 -35.28 -3.19
CA ALA A 862 18.75 -35.62 -2.38
C ALA A 862 20.01 -35.87 -3.21
N VAL A 863 19.87 -36.38 -4.44
CA VAL A 863 21.00 -36.58 -5.37
C VAL A 863 21.59 -35.25 -5.84
N GLU A 864 20.75 -34.26 -6.12
CA GLU A 864 21.16 -32.92 -6.53
C GLU A 864 21.76 -32.10 -5.37
N ALA A 865 21.43 -32.44 -4.11
CA ALA A 865 21.99 -31.78 -2.93
C ALA A 865 23.47 -32.12 -2.69
N VAL A 866 23.94 -33.30 -3.11
CA VAL A 866 25.34 -33.75 -2.92
C VAL A 866 26.37 -32.80 -3.57
N PRO A 867 26.30 -32.46 -4.87
CA PRO A 867 27.29 -31.56 -5.49
C PRO A 867 27.27 -30.14 -4.89
N ILE A 868 26.11 -29.68 -4.40
CA ILE A 868 26.00 -28.38 -3.70
C ILE A 868 26.77 -28.43 -2.38
N LEU A 869 26.57 -29.49 -1.59
CA LEU A 869 27.29 -29.68 -0.33
C LEU A 869 28.80 -29.90 -0.55
N GLU A 870 29.20 -30.56 -1.63
CA GLU A 870 30.62 -30.70 -2.00
C GLU A 870 31.27 -29.36 -2.26
N GLN A 871 30.58 -28.45 -2.95
CA GLN A 871 31.09 -27.12 -3.22
C GLN A 871 31.18 -26.27 -1.94
N CYS A 872 30.19 -26.35 -1.05
CA CYS A 872 30.22 -25.68 0.24
C CYS A 872 31.37 -26.19 1.13
N ASP A 873 31.59 -27.51 1.12
CA ASP A 873 32.68 -28.15 1.87
C ASP A 873 34.07 -27.75 1.33
N LYS A 874 34.23 -27.57 0.01
CA LYS A 874 35.46 -27.02 -0.57
C LYS A 874 35.73 -25.60 -0.07
N TRP A 875 34.71 -24.75 0.02
CA TRP A 875 34.88 -23.39 0.57
C TRP A 875 35.25 -23.40 2.04
N LEU A 876 34.60 -24.24 2.86
CA LEU A 876 34.95 -24.40 4.27
C LEU A 876 36.39 -24.88 4.46
N ALA A 877 36.88 -25.78 3.59
CA ALA A 877 38.26 -26.25 3.61
C ALA A 877 39.26 -25.15 3.25
N VAL A 878 38.94 -24.28 2.27
CA VAL A 878 39.79 -23.12 1.92
C VAL A 878 39.86 -22.14 3.10
N TRP A 879 38.74 -21.86 3.76
CA TRP A 879 38.71 -21.03 4.97
C TRP A 879 39.51 -21.61 6.14
N LEU A 880 39.53 -22.94 6.33
CA LEU A 880 40.38 -23.57 7.34
C LEU A 880 41.87 -23.46 6.99
N LYS A 881 42.21 -23.63 5.71
CA LYS A 881 43.60 -23.51 5.24
C LYS A 881 44.12 -22.09 5.37
N SER A 882 43.32 -21.08 5.02
CA SER A 882 43.74 -19.67 5.18
C SER A 882 43.92 -19.30 6.65
N ALA A 883 43.07 -19.81 7.55
CA ALA A 883 43.23 -19.64 8.99
C ALA A 883 44.52 -20.29 9.53
N GLN A 884 44.90 -21.47 9.03
CA GLN A 884 46.10 -22.18 9.46
C GLN A 884 47.40 -21.63 8.84
N ALA A 885 47.36 -21.19 7.58
CA ALA A 885 48.53 -20.66 6.88
C ALA A 885 49.00 -19.31 7.45
N ALA A 886 48.10 -18.54 8.07
CA ALA A 886 48.43 -17.29 8.74
C ALA A 886 49.48 -17.47 9.87
N ASP A 887 49.52 -18.63 10.52
CA ASP A 887 50.49 -18.94 11.56
C ASP A 887 51.90 -19.23 10.99
N GLU A 888 51.98 -19.81 9.78
CA GLU A 888 53.25 -20.17 9.15
C GLU A 888 53.92 -18.95 8.47
N ASP A 889 53.15 -18.07 7.84
CA ASP A 889 53.68 -16.87 7.18
C ASP A 889 54.11 -15.76 8.15
N GLU A 890 53.56 -15.73 9.38
CA GLU A 890 54.02 -14.77 10.39
C GLU A 890 55.47 -15.04 10.83
N GLU A 891 55.91 -16.31 10.83
CA GLU A 891 57.31 -16.68 11.12
C GLU A 891 58.26 -16.33 9.97
N THR A 892 57.80 -16.41 8.72
CA THR A 892 58.63 -16.06 7.55
C THR A 892 58.75 -14.53 7.38
N LEU A 893 57.69 -13.76 7.69
CA LEU A 893 57.70 -12.30 7.72
C LEU A 893 58.54 -11.72 8.87
N LYS A 894 58.59 -12.38 10.03
CA LYS A 894 59.47 -12.00 11.15
C LYS A 894 60.95 -12.11 10.77
N LYS A 895 61.35 -13.02 9.87
CA LYS A 895 62.73 -13.17 9.39
C LYS A 895 63.17 -12.11 8.36
N ARG A 896 62.24 -11.35 7.76
CA ARG A 896 62.54 -10.29 6.77
C ARG A 896 62.62 -8.88 7.33
N LYS A 897 62.40 -8.66 8.63
CA LYS A 897 62.47 -7.32 9.26
C LYS A 897 63.92 -6.91 9.58
N GLY A 898 64.66 -6.55 8.52
CA GLY A 898 65.84 -5.68 8.65
C GLY A 898 65.45 -4.31 9.22
N LYS A 899 66.27 -3.82 10.16
CA LYS A 899 66.22 -2.51 10.81
C LYS A 899 65.89 -1.38 9.82
N GLY A 900 64.71 -0.77 9.93
CA GLY A 900 64.47 0.56 9.31
C GLY A 900 63.06 0.88 8.83
N SER A 901 62.17 -0.09 8.65
CA SER A 901 60.81 0.19 8.19
C SER A 901 59.85 0.31 9.37
N LYS A 902 59.30 1.52 9.60
CA LYS A 902 58.18 1.74 10.52
C LYS A 902 57.01 0.90 10.02
N ALA A 903 56.71 -0.17 10.76
CA ALA A 903 55.57 -1.03 10.49
C ALA A 903 54.29 -0.19 10.49
N VAL A 904 53.73 0.03 9.30
CA VAL A 904 52.30 0.36 9.16
C VAL A 904 51.57 -0.84 9.74
N GLN A 905 50.84 -0.64 10.84
CA GLN A 905 49.98 -1.68 11.40
C GLN A 905 48.92 -2.00 10.35
N VAL A 906 49.08 -3.14 9.68
CA VAL A 906 48.03 -3.75 8.88
C VAL A 906 46.96 -4.23 9.86
N ASP A 907 45.73 -3.79 9.62
CA ASP A 907 44.57 -4.13 10.43
C ASP A 907 44.32 -5.64 10.27
N LEU A 908 44.55 -6.45 11.32
CA LEU A 908 44.43 -7.92 11.26
C LEU A 908 43.01 -8.39 10.89
N PHE A 909 42.01 -7.52 11.04
CA PHE A 909 40.62 -7.79 10.65
C PHE A 909 40.28 -7.34 9.21
N LYS A 910 41.26 -6.79 8.47
CA LYS A 910 41.18 -6.46 7.04
C LYS A 910 42.37 -7.04 6.26
N LEU A 911 42.75 -8.27 6.56
CA LEU A 911 43.62 -9.05 5.68
C LEU A 911 42.78 -9.51 4.48
N ILE A 912 42.42 -8.57 3.62
CA ILE A 912 41.93 -8.85 2.27
C ILE A 912 43.18 -8.76 1.40
N VAL A 913 43.71 -9.91 0.97
CA VAL A 913 44.81 -9.93 0.02
C VAL A 913 44.25 -9.42 -1.32
N PRO A 914 44.74 -8.30 -1.87
CA PRO A 914 44.20 -7.73 -3.09
C PRO A 914 44.67 -8.58 -4.28
N GLY A 915 43.76 -9.33 -4.90
CA GLY A 915 44.02 -9.93 -6.22
C GLY A 915 43.19 -11.15 -6.59
N GLU A 916 42.92 -12.07 -5.64
CA GLU A 916 42.30 -13.37 -5.97
C GLU A 916 41.15 -13.81 -5.03
N GLU A 917 41.03 -13.21 -3.84
CA GLU A 917 40.05 -13.60 -2.80
C GLU A 917 38.67 -12.95 -2.93
N GLU A 918 38.42 -12.11 -3.96
CA GLU A 918 37.06 -11.63 -4.22
C GLU A 918 36.07 -12.79 -4.44
N GLN A 919 36.53 -14.01 -4.73
CA GLN A 919 35.71 -15.15 -5.15
C GLN A 919 35.06 -16.01 -4.04
N LEU A 920 35.37 -15.81 -2.76
CA LEU A 920 34.86 -16.68 -1.67
C LEU A 920 33.67 -16.04 -0.93
N PRO A 921 32.54 -16.76 -0.73
CA PRO A 921 31.45 -16.30 0.12
C PRO A 921 31.88 -16.24 1.59
N SER A 922 31.21 -15.39 2.38
CA SER A 922 31.51 -15.27 3.81
C SER A 922 31.06 -16.51 4.57
N LEU A 923 31.75 -16.84 5.67
CA LEU A 923 31.38 -17.99 6.50
C LEU A 923 29.94 -17.85 7.06
N GLU A 924 29.52 -16.61 7.35
CA GLU A 924 28.18 -16.26 7.84
C GLU A 924 27.09 -16.55 6.80
N GLU A 925 27.40 -16.55 5.50
CA GLU A 925 26.47 -16.91 4.43
C GLU A 925 26.41 -18.43 4.21
N ILE A 926 27.56 -19.11 4.27
CA ILE A 926 27.68 -20.55 3.97
C ILE A 926 27.01 -21.41 5.04
N VAL A 927 27.26 -21.12 6.33
CA VAL A 927 26.80 -21.99 7.43
C VAL A 927 25.27 -22.08 7.52
N PRO A 928 24.49 -20.97 7.50
CA PRO A 928 23.04 -21.04 7.54
C PRO A 928 22.44 -21.72 6.31
N PHE A 929 23.09 -21.58 5.14
CA PHE A 929 22.67 -22.26 3.91
C PHE A 929 22.87 -23.77 4.00
N VAL A 930 24.04 -24.22 4.45
CA VAL A 930 24.31 -25.65 4.68
C VAL A 930 23.34 -26.22 5.71
N GLN A 931 23.07 -25.48 6.80
CA GLN A 931 22.06 -25.87 7.77
C GLN A 931 20.67 -26.02 7.13
N ALA A 932 20.24 -25.09 6.28
CA ALA A 932 18.95 -25.17 5.60
C ALA A 932 18.85 -26.40 4.66
N ILE A 933 19.94 -26.77 3.97
CA ILE A 933 19.98 -27.99 3.14
C ILE A 933 19.88 -29.24 4.00
N LEU A 934 20.64 -29.31 5.11
CA LEU A 934 20.58 -30.44 6.02
C LEU A 934 19.20 -30.55 6.67
N ASP A 935 18.62 -29.47 7.18
CA ASP A 935 17.28 -29.48 7.77
C ASP A 935 16.21 -29.98 6.78
N ALA A 936 16.36 -29.70 5.48
CA ALA A 936 15.43 -30.15 4.45
C ALA A 936 15.66 -31.62 4.02
N HIS A 937 16.91 -32.08 3.91
CA HIS A 937 17.29 -33.33 3.25
C HIS A 937 18.14 -34.29 4.09
N PHE A 938 18.32 -34.08 5.39
CA PHE A 938 19.22 -34.91 6.19
C PHE A 938 18.85 -36.39 6.19
N VAL A 939 17.56 -36.70 6.39
CA VAL A 939 17.07 -38.09 6.42
C VAL A 939 17.26 -38.77 5.07
N THR A 940 17.00 -38.05 3.96
CA THR A 940 17.15 -38.60 2.60
C THR A 940 18.63 -38.76 2.21
N LEU A 941 19.50 -37.85 2.65
CA LEU A 941 20.95 -37.95 2.48
C LEU A 941 21.55 -39.12 3.28
N LEU A 942 21.03 -39.43 4.48
CA LEU A 942 21.48 -40.59 5.26
C LEU A 942 21.18 -41.93 4.58
N LEU A 943 20.17 -41.99 3.72
CA LEU A 943 19.88 -43.19 2.93
C LEU A 943 20.87 -43.36 1.76
N GLN A 944 21.56 -42.30 1.35
CA GLN A 944 22.52 -42.33 0.24
C GLN A 944 23.95 -42.60 0.73
N ARG A 945 24.53 -43.74 0.32
CA ARG A 945 25.90 -44.15 0.71
C ARG A 945 26.98 -43.15 0.28
N GLN A 946 26.80 -42.46 -0.85
CA GLN A 946 27.76 -41.48 -1.37
C GLN A 946 27.87 -40.24 -0.47
N ALA A 947 26.77 -39.81 0.16
CA ALA A 947 26.74 -38.64 1.03
C ALA A 947 27.45 -38.89 2.38
N HIS A 948 27.59 -40.15 2.84
CA HIS A 948 28.15 -40.45 4.17
C HIS A 948 29.59 -39.94 4.36
N ARG A 949 30.44 -40.10 3.33
CA ARG A 949 31.84 -39.63 3.40
C ARG A 949 31.88 -38.10 3.46
N LEU A 950 31.03 -37.45 2.67
CA LEU A 950 30.90 -36.00 2.66
C LEU A 950 30.40 -35.47 4.00
N LEU A 951 29.34 -36.05 4.56
CA LEU A 951 28.76 -35.61 5.82
C LEU A 951 29.78 -35.73 6.97
N ARG A 952 30.60 -36.79 6.99
CA ARG A 952 31.70 -36.91 7.97
C ARG A 952 32.75 -35.83 7.80
N ARG A 953 33.14 -35.52 6.56
CA ARG A 953 34.14 -34.46 6.28
C ARG A 953 33.61 -33.07 6.63
N LEU A 954 32.36 -32.80 6.27
CA LEU A 954 31.67 -31.55 6.57
C LEU A 954 31.52 -31.38 8.10
N ALA A 955 31.13 -32.44 8.82
CA ALA A 955 31.07 -32.43 10.28
C ALA A 955 32.45 -32.14 10.92
N GLN A 956 33.53 -32.72 10.37
CA GLN A 956 34.90 -32.40 10.81
C GLN A 956 35.24 -30.92 10.57
N HIS A 957 35.00 -30.39 9.36
CA HIS A 957 35.28 -28.99 9.05
C HIS A 957 34.47 -28.02 9.93
N ILE A 958 33.17 -28.28 10.15
CA ILE A 958 32.34 -27.47 11.05
C ILE A 958 32.84 -27.58 12.51
N SER A 959 33.23 -28.77 12.97
CA SER A 959 33.75 -28.94 14.34
C SER A 959 35.04 -28.14 14.57
N LEU A 960 35.92 -28.07 13.57
CA LEU A 960 37.14 -27.27 13.62
C LEU A 960 36.82 -25.77 13.58
N HIS A 961 35.93 -25.34 12.69
CA HIS A 961 35.49 -23.94 12.63
C HIS A 961 34.83 -23.48 13.92
N THR A 962 33.95 -24.28 14.51
CA THR A 962 33.30 -23.96 15.78
C THR A 962 34.29 -23.89 16.94
N ALA A 963 35.29 -24.76 16.97
CA ALA A 963 36.40 -24.66 17.94
C ALA A 963 37.17 -23.34 17.76
N LEU A 964 37.57 -22.99 16.54
CA LEU A 964 38.27 -21.73 16.25
C LEU A 964 37.44 -20.50 16.60
N VAL A 965 36.14 -20.49 16.27
CA VAL A 965 35.23 -19.39 16.62
C VAL A 965 35.07 -19.26 18.14
N ASN A 966 34.96 -20.38 18.86
CA ASN A 966 34.91 -20.36 20.32
C ASN A 966 36.20 -19.79 20.91
N ASP A 967 37.36 -20.23 20.41
CA ASP A 967 38.67 -19.72 20.85
C ASP A 967 38.78 -18.21 20.57
N LEU A 968 38.44 -17.76 19.36
CA LEU A 968 38.44 -16.34 19.00
C LEU A 968 37.45 -15.52 19.82
N SER A 969 36.25 -16.05 20.11
CA SER A 969 35.25 -15.38 20.94
C SER A 969 35.71 -15.20 22.39
N SER A 970 36.44 -16.19 22.92
CA SER A 970 37.05 -16.12 24.25
C SER A 970 38.14 -15.03 24.31
N LEU A 971 38.91 -14.89 23.23
CA LEU A 971 39.95 -13.88 23.09
C LEU A 971 39.39 -12.48 22.85
N LEU A 972 38.22 -12.35 22.23
CA LEU A 972 37.61 -11.07 21.90
C LEU A 972 37.35 -10.20 23.15
N GLY A 973 36.97 -10.81 24.26
CA GLY A 973 36.83 -10.12 25.54
C GLY A 973 38.15 -9.47 25.98
N ALA A 974 39.22 -10.25 26.06
CA ALA A 974 40.55 -9.77 26.47
C ALA A 974 41.15 -8.76 25.47
N LEU A 975 41.03 -9.03 24.17
CA LEU A 975 41.51 -8.17 23.10
C LEU A 975 40.76 -6.83 23.04
N SER A 976 39.45 -6.83 23.28
CA SER A 976 38.66 -5.58 23.31
C SER A 976 39.05 -4.68 24.49
N ILE A 977 39.38 -5.26 25.64
CA ILE A 977 39.89 -4.52 26.80
C ILE A 977 41.29 -3.96 26.48
N TYR A 978 42.15 -4.77 25.87
CA TYR A 978 43.49 -4.35 25.50
C TYR A 978 43.49 -3.25 24.42
N SER A 979 42.62 -3.37 23.39
CA SER A 979 42.51 -2.36 22.33
C SER A 979 41.98 -1.04 22.88
N ARG A 980 40.94 -1.08 23.71
CA ARG A 980 40.45 0.11 24.44
C ARG A 980 41.54 0.73 25.29
N LYS A 981 42.24 -0.07 26.10
CA LYS A 981 43.35 0.42 26.93
C LYS A 981 44.48 1.03 26.09
N LYS A 982 44.79 0.46 24.93
CA LYS A 982 45.82 0.99 24.02
C LYS A 982 45.35 2.28 23.33
N ASP A 983 44.09 2.38 22.96
CA ASP A 983 43.51 3.60 22.40
C ASP A 983 43.41 4.70 23.46
N ASP A 984 43.09 4.35 24.71
CA ASP A 984 43.11 5.26 25.84
C ASP A 984 44.53 5.68 26.19
N GLN A 985 45.52 4.78 26.13
CA GLN A 985 46.94 5.13 26.25
C GLN A 985 47.39 6.04 25.10
N ARG A 986 46.93 5.80 23.87
CA ARG A 986 47.22 6.68 22.73
C ARG A 986 46.58 8.05 22.92
N ARG A 987 45.34 8.11 23.40
CA ARG A 987 44.65 9.37 23.72
C ARG A 987 45.35 10.11 24.84
N ALA A 988 45.72 9.42 25.93
CA ALA A 988 46.46 9.99 27.05
C ALA A 988 47.83 10.51 26.60
N ALA A 989 48.58 9.76 25.79
CA ALA A 989 49.86 10.21 25.24
C ALA A 989 49.71 11.41 24.29
N LEU A 990 48.62 11.46 23.51
CA LEU A 990 48.30 12.62 22.66
C LEU A 990 47.90 13.84 23.50
N GLU A 991 47.13 13.64 24.56
CA GLU A 991 46.73 14.69 25.50
C GLU A 991 47.93 15.23 26.27
N GLU A 992 48.81 14.36 26.78
CA GLU A 992 50.05 14.71 27.46
C GLU A 992 51.02 15.44 26.52
N ALA A 993 51.20 14.96 25.28
CA ALA A 993 51.97 15.67 24.27
C ALA A 993 51.36 17.04 23.91
N SER A 994 50.03 17.15 23.91
CA SER A 994 49.33 18.41 23.67
C SER A 994 49.43 19.38 24.85
N ALA A 995 49.43 18.87 26.08
CA ALA A 995 49.57 19.62 27.32
C ALA A 995 51.01 20.11 27.51
N ALA A 996 52.02 19.27 27.26
CA ALA A 996 53.42 19.66 27.24
C ALA A 996 53.71 20.73 26.16
N ALA A 997 53.02 20.66 25.01
CA ALA A 997 53.09 21.71 23.99
C ALA A 997 52.33 22.99 24.39
N ALA A 998 51.36 22.91 25.30
CA ALA A 998 50.61 24.05 25.83
C ALA A 998 51.35 24.75 27.00
N GLU A 999 52.04 24.01 27.86
CA GLU A 999 52.88 24.58 28.93
C GLU A 999 54.08 25.34 28.37
N LYS A 1000 54.75 24.81 27.34
CA LYS A 1000 55.83 25.53 26.61
C LYS A 1000 55.37 26.85 25.95
N ARG A 1001 54.06 27.16 25.94
CA ARG A 1001 53.49 28.40 25.39
C ARG A 1001 53.10 29.44 26.45
N LYS A 1002 53.18 29.13 27.75
CA LYS A 1002 52.69 30.01 28.83
C LYS A 1002 53.78 30.74 29.64
N ASP A 1003 55.00 30.89 29.13
CA ASP A 1003 56.07 31.68 29.78
C ASP A 1003 55.93 33.21 29.61
N GLY A 1004 54.70 33.72 29.60
CA GLY A 1004 54.47 35.15 29.43
C GLY A 1004 53.14 35.59 30.04
N VAL A 1005 53.22 36.05 31.30
CA VAL A 1005 52.24 36.94 31.94
C VAL A 1005 50.94 36.27 32.42
N ARG A 1006 50.91 35.81 33.68
CA ARG A 1006 49.83 36.04 34.67
C ARG A 1006 50.17 35.42 36.04
N LYS A 1007 50.99 36.13 36.84
CA LYS A 1007 51.55 35.67 38.13
C LYS A 1007 50.62 35.72 39.37
N PHE A 1008 49.29 35.79 39.24
CA PHE A 1008 48.43 35.93 40.43
C PHE A 1008 47.32 34.87 40.59
N GLY A 1009 46.98 34.12 39.54
CA GLY A 1009 46.05 32.97 39.64
C GLY A 1009 46.74 31.60 39.77
N GLU A 1010 48.04 31.52 39.43
CA GLU A 1010 48.78 30.26 39.38
C GLU A 1010 49.08 29.65 40.76
N THR A 1011 49.12 30.45 41.83
CA THR A 1011 49.45 29.94 43.17
C THR A 1011 48.33 29.10 43.78
N MET A 1012 47.06 29.42 43.49
CA MET A 1012 45.91 28.63 43.97
C MET A 1012 45.73 27.36 43.13
N GLU A 1013 45.79 27.46 41.80
CA GLU A 1013 45.70 26.29 40.91
C GLU A 1013 46.90 25.34 41.07
N ARG A 1014 48.11 25.84 41.31
CA ARG A 1014 49.25 24.97 41.65
C ARG A 1014 49.09 24.29 43.00
N ARG A 1015 48.44 24.93 43.99
CA ARG A 1015 48.22 24.31 45.30
C ARG A 1015 47.17 23.21 45.23
N ILE A 1016 46.10 23.43 44.46
CA ILE A 1016 45.06 22.42 44.21
C ILE A 1016 45.64 21.27 43.39
N LYS A 1017 46.36 21.54 42.29
CA LYS A 1017 47.02 20.49 41.51
C LYS A 1017 48.10 19.75 42.27
N ALA A 1018 48.85 20.42 43.16
CA ALA A 1018 49.83 19.74 44.01
C ALA A 1018 49.15 18.86 45.07
N GLN A 1019 47.99 19.27 45.62
CA GLN A 1019 47.19 18.43 46.50
C GLN A 1019 46.55 17.24 45.77
N GLU A 1020 46.05 17.44 44.55
CA GLU A 1020 45.52 16.35 43.71
C GLU A 1020 46.62 15.37 43.30
N LYS A 1021 47.81 15.86 42.93
CA LYS A 1021 48.97 15.01 42.64
C LYS A 1021 49.43 14.23 43.89
N HIS A 1022 49.41 14.84 45.06
CA HIS A 1022 49.69 14.15 46.33
C HIS A 1022 48.64 13.10 46.68
N ALA A 1023 47.39 13.26 46.24
CA ALA A 1023 46.34 12.27 46.42
C ALA A 1023 46.43 11.11 45.42
N GLU A 1024 47.01 11.33 44.23
CA GLU A 1024 47.24 10.28 43.22
C GLU A 1024 48.51 9.45 43.46
N VAL A 1025 49.49 9.97 44.21
CA VAL A 1025 50.66 9.19 44.63
C VAL A 1025 50.21 8.18 45.69
N GLY A 1026 49.93 6.96 45.25
CA GLY A 1026 49.64 5.83 46.14
C GLY A 1026 50.75 5.64 47.20
N ALA A 1027 50.38 5.10 48.36
CA ALA A 1027 51.12 5.12 49.64
C ALA A 1027 52.59 4.63 49.64
N TYR A 1028 53.14 4.20 48.51
CA TYR A 1028 54.54 3.79 48.35
C TYR A 1028 55.09 4.25 46.99
N ALA A 1029 55.46 5.53 46.90
CA ALA A 1029 56.39 6.00 45.88
C ALA A 1029 57.70 6.37 46.56
N VAL A 1030 58.78 5.67 46.22
CA VAL A 1030 60.14 6.00 46.67
C VAL A 1030 60.68 7.07 45.72
N GLU A 1031 60.62 8.33 46.13
CA GLU A 1031 61.33 9.41 45.44
C GLU A 1031 62.81 9.34 45.85
N GLU A 1032 63.67 8.86 44.95
CA GLU A 1032 65.12 8.97 45.10
C GLU A 1032 65.53 10.43 44.87
N PHE A 1033 65.78 11.17 45.95
CA PHE A 1033 66.41 12.48 45.89
C PHE A 1033 67.91 12.32 45.61
N PHE A 1034 68.33 12.64 44.39
CA PHE A 1034 69.75 12.86 44.07
C PHE A 1034 70.13 14.26 44.58
N LEU A 1035 71.05 14.31 45.55
CA LEU A 1035 71.66 15.53 46.09
C LEU A 1035 72.66 16.16 45.11
#